data_AF-I6N5Q0-F1
#
_entry.id   AF-I6N5Q0-F1
#
_cell.length_a   1.000
_cell.length_b   1.000
_cell.length_c   1.000
_cell.angle_alpha   90.00
_cell.angle_beta   90.00
_cell.angle_gamma   90.00
#
_symmetry.space_group_name_H-M   'P 1'
#
loop_
_entity.id
_entity.type
_entity.pdbx_description
1 polymer ?
#
loop_
_entity_poly.entity_id
_entity_poly.type
_entity_poly.pdbx_seq_one_letter_code
_entity_poly.pdbx_strand_id
1 'polypeptide(L)'
;MMSLELFQIYHLKEMSLSAELFLSCSILQFTFYAISTAYQRKAGFVILNSQVYYISTLLIILSTFLLLNEDLLVVNSLTSNNFIVNDFFSFASKFVICLTSVLFLVIVNVSFRDEPIQNNFEYVVLIIISILGLLLLCSANDLITAYLAIELHSIAFYIMAAFKRKSSYSIESGLKYFIIGALSSALFLFGSSIIYGCTGSLSFDDLQMFLSLMFTSSAQSNSINLIPVVSDSSIHELALGSYDLAYDKSLLGLIGISFISVDSAMTHSIVMSTGDNLVDWCNINKFSDLPFSFSSFDSSSIGLTEWFSLSTLAKDSWFLPQLIFDSLMEEPSFLFSNEKIFLNLLQSDVNIFSENLSLLKHILASYGNIEVSDKINGLSMLNTNFILIGFMLICVSLFIKLSIAPFHLWSLDVYEGSPNVTTFFFTVIPKMALFVLLMRICYISFYQIFVTNFQIYFFLLAVLSVFVGSLGGLEQRKLKTLLAYSSISHTGYLLLSFSTANLEGVQMMFYYLIIYMVSGLAFWAVYLFLRQKRSLYFNKSNKELGDLMLLNESNPMLAFILAITLFSIAGIPPIVGFLAKVGIFLVVVKSSAYLIAVLSILFSVISTFYYIRLVKILYFENILVGKLYIPITTQKALLISILALSLIVLCIDPMLAYLLFYKAVLLI
;
A
#
# COMPACT_ATOMS: atom_id res chain seq x y z
N MET A 1 -39.71 -6.94 21.19
CA MET A 1 -40.44 -6.15 20.19
C MET A 1 -39.47 -5.92 19.04
N MET A 2 -39.65 -6.77 18.02
CA MET A 2 -38.91 -6.94 16.75
C MET A 2 -37.39 -6.89 16.76
N SER A 3 -36.83 -8.11 16.87
CA SER A 3 -35.56 -8.51 16.29
C SER A 3 -35.38 -7.94 14.88
N LEU A 4 -34.35 -7.12 14.73
CA LEU A 4 -33.72 -6.73 13.47
C LEU A 4 -32.91 -7.92 12.89
N GLU A 5 -33.49 -9.12 12.92
CA GLU A 5 -32.95 -10.37 12.38
C GLU A 5 -33.25 -10.53 10.88
N LEU A 6 -33.69 -9.47 10.20
CA LEU A 6 -33.93 -9.50 8.75
C LEU A 6 -32.65 -9.34 7.91
N PHE A 7 -31.48 -9.26 8.56
CA PHE A 7 -30.16 -9.27 7.94
C PHE A 7 -29.27 -10.30 8.62
N GLN A 8 -29.65 -11.59 8.56
CA GLN A 8 -28.64 -12.67 8.54
C GLN A 8 -27.82 -12.56 7.24
N ILE A 9 -26.97 -11.53 7.17
CA ILE A 9 -25.83 -11.44 6.27
C ILE A 9 -24.75 -12.35 6.83
N TYR A 10 -24.97 -13.67 6.78
CA TYR A 10 -23.90 -14.61 7.12
C TYR A 10 -23.03 -14.94 5.90
N HIS A 11 -23.51 -14.67 4.67
CA HIS A 11 -22.72 -14.95 3.45
C HIS A 11 -21.99 -13.75 2.80
N LEU A 12 -22.30 -12.47 3.10
CA LEU A 12 -21.43 -11.38 2.60
C LEU A 12 -20.14 -11.26 3.42
N LYS A 13 -20.16 -11.68 4.69
CA LYS A 13 -18.96 -11.68 5.55
C LYS A 13 -17.85 -12.59 5.02
N GLU A 14 -18.21 -13.61 4.25
CA GLU A 14 -17.28 -14.58 3.64
C GLU A 14 -16.77 -14.15 2.25
N MET A 15 -17.37 -13.13 1.63
CA MET A 15 -16.93 -12.66 0.31
C MET A 15 -15.79 -11.64 0.44
N SER A 16 -14.58 -12.07 0.09
CA SER A 16 -13.47 -11.17 -0.17
C SER A 16 -13.79 -10.27 -1.38
N LEU A 17 -13.35 -9.01 -1.33
CA LEU A 17 -13.51 -8.01 -2.40
C LEU A 17 -14.97 -7.60 -2.70
N SER A 18 -15.84 -7.58 -1.69
CA SER A 18 -17.25 -7.26 -1.88
C SER A 18 -17.45 -5.85 -2.46
N ALA A 19 -16.63 -4.90 -2.01
CA ALA A 19 -16.69 -3.51 -2.46
C ALA A 19 -16.25 -3.35 -3.92
N GLU A 20 -15.18 -4.01 -4.35
CA GLU A 20 -14.65 -3.94 -5.71
C GLU A 20 -15.55 -4.65 -6.71
N LEU A 21 -16.08 -5.82 -6.35
CA LEU A 21 -17.04 -6.56 -7.17
C LEU A 21 -18.30 -5.73 -7.39
N PHE A 22 -18.88 -5.18 -6.32
CA PHE A 22 -20.03 -4.27 -6.41
C PHE A 22 -19.74 -3.07 -7.31
N LEU A 23 -18.59 -2.42 -7.13
CA LEU A 23 -18.23 -1.22 -7.89
C LEU A 23 -17.98 -1.56 -9.36
N SER A 24 -17.43 -2.74 -9.68
CA SER A 24 -17.26 -3.21 -11.07
C SER A 24 -18.59 -3.47 -11.79
N CYS A 25 -19.52 -4.19 -11.16
CA CYS A 25 -20.83 -4.49 -11.73
C CYS A 25 -21.66 -3.21 -11.87
N SER A 26 -21.59 -2.32 -10.88
CA SER A 26 -22.32 -1.05 -10.91
C SER A 26 -21.79 -0.08 -11.95
N ILE A 27 -20.48 -0.03 -12.24
CA ILE A 27 -19.95 0.76 -13.38
C ILE A 27 -20.59 0.30 -14.69
N LEU A 28 -20.67 -1.00 -14.95
CA LEU A 28 -21.26 -1.54 -16.19
C LEU A 28 -22.75 -1.19 -16.30
N GLN A 29 -23.50 -1.33 -15.21
CA GLN A 29 -24.92 -0.94 -15.20
C GLN A 29 -25.10 0.57 -15.36
N PHE A 30 -24.26 1.35 -14.68
CA PHE A 30 -24.31 2.81 -14.70
C PHE A 30 -23.97 3.38 -16.08
N THR A 31 -22.98 2.81 -16.76
CA THR A 31 -22.65 3.20 -18.15
C THR A 31 -23.79 2.90 -19.11
N PHE A 32 -24.40 1.73 -19.01
CA PHE A 32 -25.56 1.37 -19.82
C PHE A 32 -26.76 2.30 -19.58
N TYR A 33 -27.04 2.61 -18.30
CA TYR A 33 -28.07 3.58 -17.93
C TYR A 33 -27.79 4.97 -18.49
N ALA A 34 -26.56 5.46 -18.35
CA ALA A 34 -26.19 6.80 -18.81
C ALA A 34 -26.27 6.92 -20.35
N ILE A 35 -25.83 5.90 -21.10
CA ILE A 35 -25.90 5.90 -22.57
C ILE A 35 -27.35 5.82 -23.04
N SER A 36 -28.15 4.92 -22.48
CA SER A 36 -29.55 4.72 -22.89
C SER A 36 -30.40 5.98 -22.66
N THR A 37 -30.19 6.67 -21.53
CA THR A 37 -30.90 7.91 -21.20
C THR A 37 -30.38 9.10 -22.01
N ALA A 38 -29.07 9.20 -22.25
CA ALA A 38 -28.49 10.31 -23.01
C ALA A 38 -28.97 10.32 -24.46
N TYR A 39 -29.12 9.14 -25.08
CA TYR A 39 -29.46 8.98 -26.50
C TYR A 39 -30.92 8.62 -26.77
N GLN A 40 -31.81 8.79 -25.78
CA GLN A 40 -33.23 8.50 -25.96
C GLN A 40 -33.91 9.51 -26.90
N ARG A 41 -34.12 9.12 -28.16
CA ARG A 41 -34.73 9.97 -29.21
C ARG A 41 -36.09 10.55 -28.82
N LYS A 42 -36.90 9.80 -28.04
CA LYS A 42 -38.25 10.22 -27.61
C LYS A 42 -38.24 11.36 -26.58
N ALA A 43 -37.17 11.49 -25.78
CA ALA A 43 -37.08 12.44 -24.68
C ALA A 43 -36.28 13.71 -25.02
N GLY A 44 -35.78 13.83 -26.26
CA GLY A 44 -35.03 15.00 -26.72
C GLY A 44 -33.71 15.21 -25.96
N PHE A 45 -32.75 14.29 -26.14
CA PHE A 45 -31.36 14.37 -25.61
C PHE A 45 -31.26 15.00 -24.21
N VAL A 46 -31.59 14.23 -23.18
CA VAL A 46 -31.60 14.70 -21.79
C VAL A 46 -30.18 14.97 -21.29
N ILE A 47 -29.99 16.10 -20.59
CA ILE A 47 -28.74 16.42 -19.91
C ILE A 47 -28.72 15.73 -18.54
N LEU A 48 -27.77 14.84 -18.32
CA LEU A 48 -27.77 13.91 -17.17
C LEU A 48 -26.79 14.27 -16.06
N ASN A 49 -25.96 15.29 -16.23
CA ASN A 49 -24.79 15.53 -15.35
C ASN A 49 -25.12 15.45 -13.86
N SER A 50 -26.11 16.20 -13.37
CA SER A 50 -26.41 16.24 -11.94
C SER A 50 -26.86 14.88 -11.40
N GLN A 51 -27.69 14.16 -12.16
CA GLN A 51 -28.18 12.83 -11.77
C GLN A 51 -27.03 11.81 -11.74
N VAL A 52 -26.15 11.85 -12.74
CA VAL A 52 -24.96 10.98 -12.86
C VAL A 52 -24.02 11.21 -11.68
N TYR A 53 -23.79 12.46 -11.26
CA TYR A 53 -23.01 12.75 -10.05
C TYR A 53 -23.68 12.25 -8.77
N TYR A 54 -25.00 12.32 -8.64
CA TYR A 54 -25.70 11.77 -7.47
C TYR A 54 -25.60 10.25 -7.40
N ILE A 55 -25.84 9.58 -8.52
CA ILE A 55 -25.73 8.12 -8.59
C ILE A 55 -24.29 7.70 -8.28
N SER A 56 -23.28 8.37 -8.83
CA SER A 56 -21.88 8.04 -8.55
C SER A 56 -21.49 8.25 -7.09
N THR A 57 -21.95 9.33 -6.45
CA THR A 57 -21.74 9.52 -5.01
C THR A 57 -22.39 8.40 -4.20
N LEU A 58 -23.59 7.97 -4.58
CA LEU A 58 -24.31 6.89 -3.91
C LEU A 58 -23.61 5.54 -4.10
N LEU A 59 -23.07 5.25 -5.29
CA LEU A 59 -22.30 4.03 -5.54
C LEU A 59 -21.07 3.93 -4.63
N ILE A 60 -20.34 5.03 -4.44
CA ILE A 60 -19.17 5.02 -3.54
C ILE A 60 -19.59 4.97 -2.07
N ILE A 61 -20.70 5.60 -1.69
CA ILE A 61 -21.23 5.45 -0.32
C ILE A 61 -21.62 3.98 -0.06
N LEU A 62 -22.27 3.31 -1.02
CA LEU A 62 -22.59 1.90 -0.89
C LEU A 62 -21.32 1.03 -0.84
N SER A 63 -20.30 1.34 -1.64
CA SER A 63 -19.03 0.60 -1.56
C SER A 63 -18.31 0.83 -0.22
N THR A 64 -18.38 2.03 0.38
CA THR A 64 -17.88 2.25 1.75
C THR A 64 -18.63 1.43 2.78
N PHE A 65 -19.96 1.34 2.64
CA PHE A 65 -20.79 0.56 3.55
C PHE A 65 -20.46 -0.93 3.46
N LEU A 66 -20.27 -1.46 2.25
CA LEU A 66 -19.83 -2.84 2.06
C LEU A 66 -18.45 -3.08 2.68
N LEU A 67 -17.49 -2.18 2.42
CA LEU A 67 -16.15 -2.26 2.98
C LEU A 67 -16.14 -2.29 4.52
N LEU A 68 -16.99 -1.50 5.18
CA LEU A 68 -17.12 -1.48 6.64
C LEU A 68 -17.67 -2.79 7.23
N ASN A 69 -18.39 -3.59 6.42
CA ASN A 69 -19.00 -4.85 6.85
C ASN A 69 -18.14 -6.08 6.52
N GLU A 70 -16.97 -5.91 5.90
CA GLU A 70 -16.04 -7.01 5.63
C GLU A 70 -15.40 -7.48 6.94
N ASP A 71 -15.54 -8.76 7.27
CA ASP A 71 -14.92 -9.34 8.46
C ASP A 71 -13.43 -9.56 8.22
N LEU A 72 -12.61 -8.63 8.70
CA LEU A 72 -11.15 -8.62 8.55
C LEU A 72 -10.44 -9.90 9.05
N LEU A 73 -11.04 -10.64 9.99
CA LEU A 73 -10.42 -11.80 10.65
C LEU A 73 -10.69 -13.14 9.96
N VAL A 74 -11.78 -13.27 9.19
CA VAL A 74 -12.19 -14.55 8.54
C VAL A 74 -11.63 -14.67 7.12
N VAL A 75 -11.20 -13.55 6.52
CA VAL A 75 -10.85 -13.48 5.10
C VAL A 75 -9.42 -13.96 4.82
N ASN A 76 -8.48 -13.86 5.76
CA ASN A 76 -7.09 -14.32 5.55
C ASN A 76 -6.98 -15.84 5.32
N SER A 77 -7.96 -16.65 5.75
CA SER A 77 -7.96 -18.10 5.51
C SER A 77 -8.62 -18.53 4.18
N LEU A 78 -9.34 -17.63 3.50
CA LEU A 78 -10.19 -17.93 2.34
C LEU A 78 -9.78 -17.22 1.04
N THR A 79 -8.84 -16.25 1.07
CA THR A 79 -8.21 -15.69 -0.15
C THR A 79 -7.17 -16.67 -0.69
N SER A 80 -7.68 -17.79 -1.22
CA SER A 80 -6.98 -19.02 -1.57
C SER A 80 -6.04 -18.93 -2.79
N ASN A 81 -5.49 -17.77 -3.15
CA ASN A 81 -4.65 -17.62 -4.35
C ASN A 81 -3.56 -16.53 -4.29
N ASN A 82 -3.14 -16.04 -3.11
CA ASN A 82 -2.05 -15.05 -2.91
C ASN A 82 -2.09 -13.73 -3.70
N PHE A 83 -2.96 -13.54 -4.70
CA PHE A 83 -2.98 -12.38 -5.59
C PHE A 83 -3.44 -11.09 -4.91
N ILE A 84 -4.42 -11.21 -4.01
CA ILE A 84 -5.06 -10.09 -3.33
C ILE A 84 -5.12 -10.39 -1.85
N VAL A 85 -4.72 -9.41 -1.05
CA VAL A 85 -4.72 -9.49 0.41
C VAL A 85 -5.58 -8.38 1.00
N ASN A 86 -6.46 -8.76 1.93
CA ASN A 86 -7.40 -7.87 2.62
C ASN A 86 -7.00 -7.68 4.09
N ASP A 87 -5.85 -7.03 4.33
CA ASP A 87 -5.40 -6.66 5.67
C ASP A 87 -6.14 -5.43 6.22
N PHE A 88 -6.01 -5.19 7.52
CA PHE A 88 -6.41 -3.92 8.14
C PHE A 88 -5.76 -2.70 7.44
N PHE A 89 -4.52 -2.84 6.95
CA PHE A 89 -3.83 -1.80 6.19
C PHE A 89 -4.49 -1.49 4.84
N SER A 90 -4.91 -2.52 4.10
CA SER A 90 -5.67 -2.33 2.86
C SER A 90 -7.03 -1.69 3.15
N PHE A 91 -7.71 -2.13 4.21
CA PHE A 91 -8.99 -1.58 4.63
C PHE A 91 -8.89 -0.10 5.02
N ALA A 92 -7.90 0.26 5.84
CA ALA A 92 -7.66 1.63 6.29
C ALA A 92 -7.41 2.58 5.12
N SER A 93 -6.57 2.17 4.16
CA SER A 93 -6.26 2.99 2.99
C SER A 93 -7.43 3.11 2.01
N LYS A 94 -8.13 1.99 1.72
CA LYS A 94 -9.36 1.99 0.91
C LYS A 94 -10.44 2.86 1.53
N PHE A 95 -10.64 2.80 2.85
CA PHE A 95 -11.60 3.64 3.57
C PHE A 95 -11.30 5.14 3.38
N VAL A 96 -10.04 5.55 3.51
CA VAL A 96 -9.62 6.95 3.28
C VAL A 96 -9.84 7.38 1.82
N ILE A 97 -9.52 6.52 0.85
CA ILE A 97 -9.74 6.79 -0.59
C ILE A 97 -11.24 6.97 -0.88
N CYS A 98 -12.09 6.10 -0.34
CA CYS A 98 -13.52 6.21 -0.53
C CYS A 98 -14.11 7.48 0.13
N LEU A 99 -13.72 7.80 1.37
CA LEU A 99 -14.20 9.00 2.05
C LEU A 99 -13.82 10.28 1.28
N THR A 100 -12.56 10.37 0.86
CA THR A 100 -12.06 11.53 0.09
C THR A 100 -12.70 11.62 -1.29
N SER A 101 -12.99 10.50 -1.95
CA SER A 101 -13.68 10.49 -3.25
C SER A 101 -15.17 10.87 -3.18
N VAL A 102 -15.88 10.50 -2.10
CA VAL A 102 -17.25 11.00 -1.84
C VAL A 102 -17.23 12.52 -1.73
N LEU A 103 -16.35 13.08 -0.89
CA LEU A 103 -16.22 14.54 -0.73
C LEU A 103 -15.87 15.22 -2.05
N PHE A 104 -14.93 14.67 -2.81
CA PHE A 104 -14.56 15.15 -4.14
C PHE A 104 -15.76 15.23 -5.08
N LEU A 105 -16.54 14.15 -5.23
CA LEU A 105 -17.68 14.12 -6.15
C LEU A 105 -18.80 15.09 -5.72
N VAL A 106 -19.03 15.24 -4.41
CA VAL A 106 -20.00 16.22 -3.90
C VAL A 106 -19.56 17.65 -4.22
N ILE A 107 -18.28 18.00 -3.99
CA ILE A 107 -17.71 19.31 -4.36
C ILE A 107 -17.92 19.59 -5.84
N VAL A 108 -17.60 18.61 -6.68
CA VAL A 108 -17.64 18.73 -8.14
C VAL A 108 -19.07 18.89 -8.63
N ASN A 109 -20.02 18.11 -8.12
CA ASN A 109 -21.44 18.23 -8.47
C ASN A 109 -21.97 19.64 -8.17
N VAL A 110 -21.66 20.16 -6.99
CA VAL A 110 -22.08 21.52 -6.58
C VAL A 110 -21.43 22.60 -7.45
N SER A 111 -20.18 22.39 -7.89
CA SER A 111 -19.49 23.32 -8.81
C SER A 111 -20.13 23.35 -10.20
N PHE A 112 -20.50 22.19 -10.75
CA PHE A 112 -21.02 22.08 -12.12
C PHE A 112 -22.43 22.63 -12.30
N ARG A 113 -23.22 22.76 -11.23
CA ARG A 113 -24.57 23.35 -11.28
C ARG A 113 -24.61 24.75 -11.88
N ASP A 114 -23.51 25.50 -11.77
CA ASP A 114 -23.46 26.89 -12.23
C ASP A 114 -22.78 27.05 -13.60
N GLU A 115 -22.05 26.03 -14.08
CA GLU A 115 -21.38 26.08 -15.39
C GLU A 115 -22.39 25.93 -16.54
N PRO A 116 -22.07 26.46 -17.75
CA PRO A 116 -22.94 26.29 -18.89
C PRO A 116 -23.20 24.80 -19.17
N ILE A 117 -24.44 24.50 -19.55
CA ILE A 117 -24.97 23.16 -19.79
C ILE A 117 -24.06 22.39 -20.76
N GLN A 118 -23.40 21.36 -20.27
CA GLN A 118 -22.67 20.37 -21.06
C GLN A 118 -23.11 18.99 -20.60
N ASN A 119 -23.31 18.02 -21.50
CA ASN A 119 -23.67 16.65 -21.12
C ASN A 119 -22.42 15.77 -21.15
N ASN A 120 -21.71 15.71 -20.03
CA ASN A 120 -20.41 15.05 -19.91
C ASN A 120 -20.48 13.89 -18.89
N PHE A 121 -21.43 12.97 -19.07
CA PHE A 121 -21.59 11.84 -18.15
C PHE A 121 -20.40 10.87 -18.18
N GLU A 122 -19.73 10.73 -19.33
CA GLU A 122 -18.53 9.88 -19.53
C GLU A 122 -17.42 10.24 -18.53
N TYR A 123 -17.30 11.53 -18.18
CA TYR A 123 -16.30 12.00 -17.25
C TYR A 123 -16.47 11.40 -15.85
N VAL A 124 -17.71 11.26 -15.39
CA VAL A 124 -18.01 10.70 -14.06
C VAL A 124 -17.77 9.19 -14.05
N VAL A 125 -18.09 8.49 -15.13
CA VAL A 125 -17.79 7.07 -15.30
C VAL A 125 -16.29 6.81 -15.16
N LEU A 126 -15.45 7.62 -15.84
CA LEU A 126 -14.00 7.51 -15.77
C LEU A 126 -13.47 7.72 -14.34
N ILE A 127 -14.07 8.64 -13.58
CA ILE A 127 -13.73 8.82 -12.15
C ILE A 127 -13.99 7.52 -11.36
N ILE A 128 -15.16 6.90 -11.52
CA ILE A 128 -15.50 5.67 -10.78
C ILE A 128 -14.58 4.51 -11.19
N ILE A 129 -14.26 4.36 -12.49
CA ILE A 129 -13.28 3.37 -12.97
C ILE A 129 -11.90 3.61 -12.33
N SER A 130 -11.47 4.87 -12.24
CA SER A 130 -10.18 5.20 -11.63
C SER A 130 -10.14 4.90 -10.13
N ILE A 131 -11.28 5.06 -9.42
CA ILE A 131 -11.40 4.70 -8.00
C ILE A 131 -11.36 3.19 -7.85
N LEU A 132 -12.02 2.41 -8.72
CA LEU A 132 -11.91 0.95 -8.72
C LEU A 132 -10.46 0.48 -8.82
N GLY A 133 -9.69 1.05 -9.76
CA GLY A 133 -8.27 0.74 -9.91
C GLY A 133 -7.45 1.06 -8.65
N LEU A 134 -7.76 2.17 -7.98
CA LEU A 134 -7.09 2.55 -6.72
C LEU A 134 -7.45 1.62 -5.55
N LEU A 135 -8.69 1.12 -5.47
CA LEU A 135 -9.09 0.16 -4.46
C LEU A 135 -8.37 -1.17 -4.65
N LEU A 136 -8.37 -1.71 -5.88
CA LEU A 136 -7.62 -2.93 -6.22
C LEU A 136 -6.13 -2.78 -5.95
N LEU A 137 -5.56 -1.59 -6.21
CA LEU A 137 -4.16 -1.31 -5.95
C LEU A 137 -3.78 -1.43 -4.47
N CYS A 138 -4.68 -1.04 -3.55
CA CYS A 138 -4.42 -1.08 -2.11
C CYS A 138 -4.36 -2.52 -1.55
N SER A 139 -5.04 -3.45 -2.21
CA SER A 139 -5.07 -4.88 -1.85
C SER A 139 -4.19 -5.75 -2.75
N ALA A 140 -3.41 -5.17 -3.65
CA ALA A 140 -2.50 -5.94 -4.49
C ALA A 140 -1.40 -6.61 -3.65
N ASN A 141 -1.23 -7.92 -3.81
CA ASN A 141 -0.17 -8.71 -3.17
C ASN A 141 0.83 -9.32 -4.16
N ASP A 142 0.53 -9.23 -5.46
CA ASP A 142 1.42 -9.69 -6.53
C ASP A 142 1.83 -8.54 -7.44
N LEU A 143 3.04 -8.60 -7.99
CA LEU A 143 3.55 -7.60 -8.94
C LEU A 143 2.64 -7.42 -10.16
N ILE A 144 2.03 -8.49 -10.69
CA ILE A 144 1.09 -8.40 -11.82
C ILE A 144 -0.20 -7.69 -11.41
N THR A 145 -0.76 -8.01 -10.24
CA THR A 145 -2.01 -7.39 -9.77
C THR A 145 -1.81 -5.90 -9.54
N ALA A 146 -0.68 -5.52 -8.96
CA ALA A 146 -0.21 -4.15 -8.85
C ALA A 146 -0.14 -3.45 -10.21
N TYR A 147 0.51 -4.07 -11.21
CA TYR A 147 0.60 -3.52 -12.56
C TYR A 147 -0.78 -3.28 -13.19
N LEU A 148 -1.65 -4.29 -13.17
CA LEU A 148 -2.99 -4.20 -13.76
C LEU A 148 -3.86 -3.13 -13.07
N ALA A 149 -3.81 -3.04 -11.74
CA ALA A 149 -4.54 -2.02 -10.99
C ALA A 149 -4.04 -0.60 -11.29
N ILE A 150 -2.71 -0.43 -11.37
CA ILE A 150 -2.07 0.82 -11.79
C ILE A 150 -2.49 1.20 -13.21
N GLU A 151 -2.52 0.26 -14.16
CA GLU A 151 -2.89 0.54 -15.54
C GLU A 151 -4.36 0.93 -15.68
N LEU A 152 -5.26 0.19 -15.02
CA LEU A 152 -6.69 0.50 -15.00
C LEU A 152 -6.95 1.92 -14.51
N HIS A 153 -6.26 2.33 -13.44
CA HIS A 153 -6.30 3.69 -12.93
C HIS A 153 -5.75 4.71 -13.94
N SER A 154 -4.59 4.44 -14.52
CA SER A 154 -3.86 5.40 -15.36
C SER A 154 -4.55 5.65 -16.71
N ILE A 155 -5.19 4.64 -17.31
CA ILE A 155 -5.93 4.78 -18.57
C ILE A 155 -7.10 5.76 -18.41
N ALA A 156 -7.85 5.64 -17.31
CA ALA A 156 -8.93 6.58 -17.00
C ALA A 156 -8.40 8.01 -16.90
N PHE A 157 -7.20 8.18 -16.33
CA PHE A 157 -6.58 9.49 -16.15
C PHE A 157 -6.06 10.12 -17.44
N TYR A 158 -5.47 9.34 -18.33
CA TYR A 158 -5.01 9.84 -19.64
C TYR A 158 -6.19 10.46 -20.40
N ILE A 159 -7.34 9.78 -20.40
CA ILE A 159 -8.57 10.24 -21.05
C ILE A 159 -9.12 11.49 -20.35
N MET A 160 -9.15 11.49 -19.02
CA MET A 160 -9.60 12.64 -18.24
C MET A 160 -8.74 13.89 -18.50
N ALA A 161 -7.42 13.78 -18.55
CA ALA A 161 -6.52 14.91 -18.79
C ALA A 161 -6.78 15.60 -20.15
N ALA A 162 -7.12 14.82 -21.20
CA ALA A 162 -7.44 15.30 -22.54
C ALA A 162 -8.95 15.59 -22.77
N PHE A 163 -9.76 15.61 -21.71
CA PHE A 163 -11.22 15.65 -21.87
C PHE A 163 -11.73 16.91 -22.61
N LYS A 164 -11.04 18.06 -22.44
CA LYS A 164 -11.38 19.30 -23.16
C LYS A 164 -10.79 19.30 -24.57
N ARG A 165 -11.44 18.59 -25.50
CA ARG A 165 -11.04 18.47 -26.92
C ARG A 165 -10.91 19.80 -27.69
N LYS A 166 -11.56 20.87 -27.22
CA LYS A 166 -11.48 22.20 -27.87
C LYS A 166 -10.24 23.00 -27.47
N SER A 167 -9.53 22.60 -26.42
CA SER A 167 -8.34 23.31 -25.95
C SER A 167 -7.08 22.52 -26.29
N SER A 168 -6.17 23.16 -27.03
CA SER A 168 -4.84 22.61 -27.35
C SER A 168 -4.07 22.22 -26.09
N TYR A 169 -4.10 23.07 -25.05
CA TYR A 169 -3.43 22.82 -23.77
C TYR A 169 -3.89 21.51 -23.09
N SER A 170 -5.18 21.17 -23.14
CA SER A 170 -5.68 19.93 -22.54
C SER A 170 -5.24 18.71 -23.34
N ILE A 171 -5.28 18.79 -24.68
CA ILE A 171 -4.83 17.70 -25.55
C ILE A 171 -3.32 17.45 -25.36
N GLU A 172 -2.52 18.52 -25.37
CA GLU A 172 -1.07 18.43 -25.13
C GLU A 172 -0.77 17.82 -23.76
N SER A 173 -1.48 18.26 -22.71
CA SER A 173 -1.32 17.71 -21.36
C SER A 173 -1.65 16.22 -21.28
N GLY A 174 -2.75 15.78 -21.88
CA GLY A 174 -3.12 14.36 -21.89
C GLY A 174 -2.13 13.50 -22.67
N LEU A 175 -1.59 14.01 -23.78
CA LEU A 175 -0.58 13.33 -24.58
C LEU A 175 0.75 13.22 -23.83
N LYS A 176 1.22 14.29 -23.19
CA LYS A 176 2.42 14.27 -22.32
C LYS A 176 2.25 13.28 -21.17
N TYR A 177 1.09 13.28 -20.52
CA TYR A 177 0.80 12.36 -19.43
C TYR A 177 0.77 10.90 -19.90
N PHE A 178 0.15 10.63 -21.05
CA PHE A 178 0.10 9.29 -21.65
C PHE A 178 1.49 8.74 -21.98
N ILE A 179 2.35 9.52 -22.65
CA ILE A 179 3.71 9.06 -23.04
C ILE A 179 4.53 8.69 -21.80
N ILE A 180 4.53 9.56 -20.80
CA ILE A 180 5.35 9.39 -19.60
C ILE A 180 4.77 8.29 -18.71
N GLY A 181 3.44 8.19 -18.68
CA GLY A 181 2.71 7.10 -18.03
C GLY A 181 3.01 5.74 -18.65
N ALA A 182 2.97 5.63 -19.98
CA ALA A 182 3.32 4.40 -20.71
C ALA A 182 4.79 4.00 -20.54
N LEU A 183 5.70 4.98 -20.48
CA LEU A 183 7.11 4.72 -20.17
C LEU A 183 7.26 4.17 -18.74
N SER A 184 6.57 4.77 -17.75
CA SER A 184 6.63 4.28 -16.37
C SER A 184 6.07 2.86 -16.25
N SER A 185 4.99 2.53 -16.96
CA SER A 185 4.40 1.19 -16.90
C SER A 185 5.28 0.14 -17.58
N ALA A 186 5.93 0.49 -18.69
CA ALA A 186 6.94 -0.36 -19.32
C ALA A 186 8.13 -0.65 -18.38
N LEU A 187 8.62 0.36 -17.63
CA LEU A 187 9.67 0.16 -16.63
C LEU A 187 9.22 -0.75 -15.48
N PHE A 188 7.98 -0.61 -15.01
CA PHE A 188 7.42 -1.47 -13.97
C PHE A 188 7.35 -2.92 -14.44
N LEU A 189 6.80 -3.15 -15.64
CA LEU A 189 6.66 -4.50 -16.20
C LEU A 189 8.04 -5.11 -16.47
N PHE A 190 8.96 -4.36 -17.06
CA PHE A 190 10.32 -4.83 -17.29
C PHE A 190 11.04 -5.19 -15.97
N GLY A 191 10.94 -4.34 -14.94
CA GLY A 191 11.47 -4.64 -13.62
C GLY A 191 10.86 -5.90 -13.00
N SER A 192 9.53 -6.06 -13.08
CA SER A 192 8.84 -7.26 -12.62
C SER A 192 9.27 -8.53 -13.38
N SER A 193 9.52 -8.42 -14.69
CA SER A 193 9.97 -9.55 -15.51
C SER A 193 11.38 -10.02 -15.16
N ILE A 194 12.28 -9.11 -14.80
CA ILE A 194 13.64 -9.44 -14.34
C ILE A 194 13.58 -10.15 -12.98
N ILE A 195 12.78 -9.63 -12.05
CA ILE A 195 12.59 -10.24 -10.73
C ILE A 195 12.01 -11.65 -10.90
N TYR A 196 10.98 -11.80 -11.71
CA TYR A 196 10.39 -13.11 -12.01
C TYR A 196 11.41 -14.07 -12.63
N GLY A 197 12.21 -13.59 -13.60
CA GLY A 197 13.25 -14.40 -14.23
C GLY A 197 14.34 -14.88 -13.27
N CYS A 198 14.59 -14.17 -12.16
CA CYS A 198 15.58 -14.55 -11.15
C CYS A 198 15.00 -15.37 -9.99
N THR A 199 13.75 -15.11 -9.60
CA THR A 199 13.13 -15.66 -8.38
C THR A 199 12.12 -16.77 -8.66
N GLY A 200 11.51 -16.79 -9.85
CA GLY A 200 10.45 -17.74 -10.21
C GLY A 200 9.09 -17.44 -9.59
N SER A 201 8.96 -16.39 -8.77
CA SER A 201 7.72 -15.98 -8.12
C SER A 201 7.41 -14.49 -8.35
N LEU A 202 6.15 -14.11 -8.16
CA LEU A 202 5.66 -12.73 -8.32
C LEU A 202 4.89 -12.22 -7.10
N SER A 203 4.59 -13.10 -6.15
CA SER A 203 3.90 -12.77 -4.91
C SER A 203 4.86 -12.09 -3.94
N PHE A 204 4.34 -11.12 -3.18
CA PHE A 204 5.18 -10.39 -2.23
C PHE A 204 5.68 -11.29 -1.10
N ASP A 205 4.88 -12.26 -0.66
CA ASP A 205 5.23 -13.19 0.42
C ASP A 205 6.35 -14.15 -0.01
N ASP A 206 6.28 -14.73 -1.21
CA ASP A 206 7.32 -15.63 -1.71
C ASP A 206 8.63 -14.87 -1.96
N LEU A 207 8.53 -13.63 -2.48
CA LEU A 207 9.68 -12.75 -2.69
C LEU A 207 10.34 -12.39 -1.34
N GLN A 208 9.56 -12.09 -0.31
CA GLN A 208 10.07 -11.82 1.03
C GLN A 208 10.84 -13.03 1.57
N MET A 209 10.24 -14.23 1.50
CA MET A 209 10.87 -15.46 1.97
C MET A 209 12.18 -15.73 1.21
N PHE A 210 12.14 -15.67 -0.12
CA PHE A 210 13.32 -15.90 -0.98
C PHE A 210 14.46 -14.92 -0.65
N LEU A 211 14.16 -13.62 -0.56
CA LEU A 211 15.17 -12.60 -0.29
C LEU A 211 15.74 -12.72 1.12
N SER A 212 14.92 -13.05 2.11
CA SER A 212 15.40 -13.27 3.49
C SER A 212 16.43 -14.41 3.56
N LEU A 213 16.21 -15.51 2.83
CA LEU A 213 17.13 -16.64 2.76
C LEU A 213 18.43 -16.28 2.03
N MET A 214 18.33 -15.54 0.92
CA MET A 214 19.50 -15.15 0.13
C MET A 214 20.48 -14.28 0.93
N PHE A 215 19.99 -13.30 1.69
CA PHE A 215 20.87 -12.34 2.37
C PHE A 215 21.38 -12.83 3.74
N THR A 216 20.69 -13.77 4.41
CA THR A 216 21.17 -14.35 5.68
C THR A 216 22.45 -15.17 5.51
N SER A 217 22.61 -15.87 4.39
CA SER A 217 23.80 -16.68 4.08
C SER A 217 25.11 -15.86 4.00
N SER A 218 25.03 -14.59 3.62
CA SER A 218 26.21 -13.72 3.45
C SER A 218 26.83 -13.24 4.77
N ALA A 219 26.04 -13.15 5.84
CA ALA A 219 26.48 -12.58 7.13
C ALA A 219 27.36 -13.52 7.97
N GLN A 220 27.36 -14.83 7.70
CA GLN A 220 28.12 -15.83 8.47
C GLN A 220 29.59 -15.99 8.02
N SER A 221 30.10 -15.11 7.15
CA SER A 221 31.45 -15.21 6.57
C SER A 221 32.53 -14.32 7.25
N ASN A 222 32.30 -13.82 8.46
CA ASN A 222 33.29 -13.02 9.20
C ASN A 222 33.79 -13.72 10.49
N SER A 223 34.97 -14.35 10.35
CA SER A 223 35.98 -14.74 11.36
C SER A 223 35.57 -14.92 12.84
N ILE A 224 35.47 -16.18 13.28
CA ILE A 224 35.40 -16.59 14.69
C ILE A 224 36.78 -16.41 15.35
N ASN A 225 36.96 -15.37 16.16
CA ASN A 225 38.07 -15.26 17.11
C ASN A 225 37.67 -15.96 18.43
N LEU A 226 38.26 -17.12 18.70
CA LEU A 226 38.09 -17.88 19.93
C LEU A 226 38.78 -17.20 21.12
N ILE A 227 38.01 -16.76 22.11
CA ILE A 227 38.51 -16.36 23.45
C ILE A 227 37.98 -17.39 24.45
N PRO A 228 38.83 -18.02 25.29
CA PRO A 228 38.40 -19.04 26.24
C PRO A 228 37.87 -18.37 27.52
N VAL A 229 36.64 -18.70 27.94
CA VAL A 229 36.11 -18.22 29.23
C VAL A 229 36.20 -19.31 30.28
N VAL A 230 36.99 -18.94 31.28
CA VAL A 230 37.29 -19.45 32.61
C VAL A 230 36.07 -19.99 33.39
N SER A 231 36.37 -21.00 34.20
CA SER A 231 35.56 -21.69 35.22
C SER A 231 35.01 -20.80 36.36
N ASP A 232 33.84 -21.23 36.87
CA ASP A 232 33.26 -20.99 38.22
C ASP A 232 32.68 -19.61 38.59
N SER A 233 31.35 -19.56 38.84
CA SER A 233 30.76 -19.01 40.08
C SER A 233 29.23 -19.20 40.20
N SER A 234 28.86 -20.20 41.02
CA SER A 234 27.75 -20.34 42.00
C SER A 234 26.39 -19.60 41.92
N ILE A 235 25.37 -20.35 42.35
CA ILE A 235 23.90 -20.26 42.17
C ILE A 235 23.11 -19.39 43.19
N HIS A 236 23.69 -18.60 44.09
CA HIS A 236 22.88 -17.85 45.07
C HIS A 236 23.42 -16.45 45.36
N GLU A 237 22.98 -15.46 44.57
CA GLU A 237 22.98 -14.00 44.85
C GLU A 237 22.52 -13.30 43.55
N LEU A 238 21.24 -13.00 43.34
CA LEU A 238 20.67 -11.67 43.57
C LEU A 238 19.17 -11.67 43.19
N ALA A 239 18.37 -12.37 44.00
CA ALA A 239 16.95 -12.07 44.08
C ALA A 239 16.80 -10.71 44.78
N LEU A 240 16.49 -9.63 44.05
CA LEU A 240 15.74 -8.44 44.47
C LEU A 240 15.75 -7.35 43.36
N GLY A 241 14.57 -6.97 42.88
CA GLY A 241 14.33 -5.63 42.32
C GLY A 241 14.08 -5.52 40.82
N SER A 242 12.82 -5.68 40.42
CA SER A 242 12.11 -4.96 39.34
C SER A 242 12.93 -4.25 38.25
N TYR A 243 13.08 -4.87 37.08
CA TYR A 243 13.15 -4.16 35.79
C TYR A 243 12.45 -4.99 34.70
N ASP A 244 11.58 -4.31 33.95
CA ASP A 244 10.87 -4.79 32.78
C ASP A 244 11.83 -5.40 31.74
N LEU A 245 11.63 -6.67 31.40
CA LEU A 245 12.25 -7.31 30.24
C LEU A 245 11.20 -7.39 29.13
N ALA A 246 11.02 -6.24 28.48
CA ALA A 246 10.57 -6.17 27.09
C ALA A 246 11.57 -6.93 26.20
N TYR A 247 11.02 -7.70 25.26
CA TYR A 247 11.58 -8.07 23.96
C TYR A 247 13.11 -8.13 23.87
N ASP A 248 13.65 -9.35 23.80
CA ASP A 248 14.57 -9.74 22.74
C ASP A 248 15.08 -11.17 22.99
N LYS A 249 14.70 -12.07 22.09
CA LYS A 249 15.52 -13.17 21.58
C LYS A 249 14.75 -13.88 20.48
N SER A 250 15.00 -13.43 19.25
CA SER A 250 14.64 -14.15 18.05
C SER A 250 15.32 -15.52 18.07
N LEU A 251 14.52 -16.53 17.69
CA LEU A 251 14.84 -17.95 17.61
C LEU A 251 16.07 -18.27 16.74
N LEU A 252 16.54 -17.30 15.95
CA LEU A 252 17.74 -17.38 15.11
C LEU A 252 19.06 -17.40 15.90
N GLY A 253 19.09 -16.92 17.15
CA GLY A 253 20.29 -16.92 17.98
C GLY A 253 20.64 -18.28 18.61
N LEU A 254 19.72 -19.27 18.53
CA LEU A 254 19.87 -20.58 19.19
C LEU A 254 20.41 -21.68 18.27
N ILE A 255 20.51 -21.45 16.96
CA ILE A 255 20.96 -22.47 15.98
C ILE A 255 22.49 -22.46 15.77
N GLY A 256 23.23 -21.61 16.50
CA GLY A 256 24.68 -21.52 16.40
C GLY A 256 25.45 -22.48 17.32
N ILE A 257 25.36 -23.81 17.15
CA ILE A 257 26.35 -24.75 17.76
C ILE A 257 26.73 -25.90 16.80
N SER A 258 28.01 -25.85 16.41
CA SER A 258 28.96 -26.80 15.79
C SER A 258 28.57 -28.25 15.43
N PHE A 259 28.86 -28.62 14.18
CA PHE A 259 29.13 -30.00 13.74
C PHE A 259 30.57 -30.41 14.10
N ILE A 260 30.73 -31.61 14.67
CA ILE A 260 32.00 -32.36 14.70
C ILE A 260 31.74 -33.71 14.03
N SER A 261 32.59 -34.03 13.06
CA SER A 261 32.63 -35.24 12.25
C SER A 261 33.03 -36.49 13.03
N VAL A 262 32.40 -37.63 12.75
CA VAL A 262 33.05 -38.94 12.82
C VAL A 262 32.56 -39.80 11.65
N ASP A 263 33.51 -40.25 10.83
CA ASP A 263 33.35 -41.16 9.70
C ASP A 263 32.88 -42.56 10.11
N SER A 264 32.08 -43.20 9.25
CA SER A 264 32.30 -44.61 8.88
C SER A 264 31.56 -44.97 7.60
N ALA A 265 32.33 -45.39 6.60
CA ALA A 265 31.95 -45.75 5.24
C ALA A 265 30.94 -46.91 5.13
N MET A 266 30.13 -46.89 4.06
CA MET A 266 29.96 -48.04 3.16
C MET A 266 29.61 -47.54 1.76
N THR A 267 30.50 -47.84 0.82
CA THR A 267 30.49 -47.49 -0.59
C THR A 267 29.51 -48.36 -1.38
N HIS A 268 28.63 -47.76 -2.18
CA HIS A 268 28.13 -48.38 -3.40
C HIS A 268 28.22 -47.40 -4.57
N SER A 269 29.22 -47.64 -5.42
CA SER A 269 29.40 -46.98 -6.71
C SER A 269 28.37 -47.50 -7.71
N ILE A 270 27.53 -46.63 -8.27
CA ILE A 270 26.73 -46.95 -9.46
C ILE A 270 27.01 -45.87 -10.51
N VAL A 271 27.76 -46.28 -11.53
CA VAL A 271 28.09 -45.51 -12.72
C VAL A 271 26.89 -45.51 -13.67
N MET A 272 26.47 -44.35 -14.16
CA MET A 272 25.59 -44.27 -15.33
C MET A 272 26.43 -43.94 -16.57
N SER A 273 26.41 -44.84 -17.55
CA SER A 273 26.94 -44.64 -18.89
C SER A 273 26.04 -43.69 -19.68
N THR A 274 26.66 -42.84 -20.49
CA THR A 274 26.00 -41.87 -21.38
C THR A 274 25.11 -42.58 -22.41
N GLY A 275 23.80 -42.45 -22.31
CA GLY A 275 22.92 -42.87 -23.41
C GLY A 275 21.45 -43.23 -23.15
N ASP A 276 20.92 -43.17 -21.92
CA ASP A 276 19.57 -43.70 -21.66
C ASP A 276 18.56 -42.62 -21.24
N ASN A 277 17.36 -42.67 -21.84
CA ASN A 277 16.25 -41.75 -21.54
C ASN A 277 15.69 -41.97 -20.13
N LEU A 278 15.41 -40.87 -19.41
CA LEU A 278 14.84 -40.80 -18.06
C LEU A 278 13.58 -41.67 -17.84
N VAL A 279 12.82 -41.94 -18.91
CA VAL A 279 11.59 -42.72 -18.89
C VAL A 279 11.86 -44.22 -18.75
N ASP A 280 12.95 -44.74 -19.33
CA ASP A 280 13.31 -46.16 -19.22
C ASP A 280 13.90 -46.50 -17.85
N TRP A 281 14.59 -45.55 -17.22
CA TRP A 281 15.06 -45.67 -15.84
C TRP A 281 13.90 -45.76 -14.83
N CYS A 282 12.87 -44.93 -15.00
CA CYS A 282 11.66 -44.98 -14.17
C CYS A 282 10.85 -46.28 -14.37
N ASN A 283 10.89 -46.88 -15.57
CA ASN A 283 10.19 -48.14 -15.85
C ASN A 283 10.85 -49.37 -15.22
N ILE A 284 12.16 -49.34 -14.97
CA ILE A 284 12.90 -50.41 -14.29
C ILE A 284 12.59 -50.42 -12.78
N ASN A 285 12.35 -49.24 -12.18
CA ASN A 285 12.11 -49.09 -10.74
C ASN A 285 10.61 -49.06 -10.35
N LYS A 286 9.77 -49.85 -11.04
CA LYS A 286 8.35 -49.98 -10.68
C LYS A 286 8.20 -50.65 -9.30
N PHE A 287 7.92 -49.85 -8.27
CA PHE A 287 7.34 -50.36 -7.03
C PHE A 287 5.89 -50.77 -7.32
N SER A 288 5.67 -52.08 -7.49
CA SER A 288 4.35 -52.68 -7.61
C SER A 288 3.65 -52.70 -6.25
N ASP A 289 2.43 -52.19 -6.21
CA ASP A 289 1.41 -52.56 -5.22
C ASP A 289 1.32 -54.09 -5.11
N LEU A 290 1.38 -54.65 -3.89
CA LEU A 290 0.72 -55.90 -3.41
C LEU A 290 1.17 -56.23 -1.95
N PRO A 291 0.43 -57.08 -1.21
CA PRO A 291 0.09 -56.94 0.21
C PRO A 291 1.04 -57.68 1.16
N PHE A 292 1.21 -57.17 2.37
CA PHE A 292 1.88 -57.91 3.44
C PHE A 292 0.97 -59.03 3.97
N SER A 293 1.46 -60.26 3.80
CA SER A 293 0.92 -61.48 4.39
C SER A 293 1.35 -61.59 5.85
N PHE A 294 0.37 -61.73 6.75
CA PHE A 294 0.60 -62.19 8.11
C PHE A 294 0.77 -63.72 8.09
N SER A 295 1.87 -64.23 8.65
CA SER A 295 1.96 -65.64 9.02
C SER A 295 2.44 -65.81 10.46
N SER A 296 1.57 -66.52 11.20
CA SER A 296 1.76 -67.31 12.43
C SER A 296 2.19 -66.60 13.70
N PHE A 297 1.22 -66.33 14.58
CA PHE A 297 1.34 -66.73 15.98
C PHE A 297 0.08 -67.46 16.43
N ASP A 298 0.31 -68.65 17.00
CA ASP A 298 -0.68 -69.63 17.39
C ASP A 298 -1.59 -69.17 18.53
N SER A 299 -2.83 -69.63 18.42
CA SER A 299 -3.90 -69.57 19.41
C SER A 299 -3.53 -70.21 20.76
N SER A 300 -3.82 -69.54 21.87
CA SER A 300 -4.42 -70.20 23.02
C SER A 300 -5.11 -69.22 23.97
N SER A 301 -6.28 -69.64 24.45
CA SER A 301 -7.10 -69.12 25.54
C SER A 301 -8.14 -68.01 25.25
N ILE A 302 -9.33 -68.48 24.86
CA ILE A 302 -10.64 -68.24 25.53
C ILE A 302 -11.14 -66.78 25.50
N GLY A 303 -12.30 -66.43 24.97
CA GLY A 303 -13.48 -67.18 24.56
C GLY A 303 -14.63 -66.18 24.47
N LEU A 304 -15.40 -66.27 23.38
CA LEU A 304 -16.62 -65.52 23.10
C LEU A 304 -17.64 -65.62 24.24
N THR A 305 -18.44 -64.57 24.44
CA THR A 305 -19.87 -64.50 24.02
C THR A 305 -20.51 -63.17 24.50
N GLU A 306 -21.00 -62.38 23.55
CA GLU A 306 -22.43 -62.01 23.37
C GLU A 306 -22.95 -60.87 24.28
N TRP A 307 -23.21 -59.69 23.68
CA TRP A 307 -24.60 -59.24 23.51
C TRP A 307 -24.74 -58.02 22.59
N PHE A 308 -25.81 -58.12 21.82
CA PHE A 308 -26.34 -57.27 20.78
C PHE A 308 -26.71 -55.84 21.25
N SER A 309 -26.50 -54.88 20.34
CA SER A 309 -27.36 -53.74 19.97
C SER A 309 -28.01 -52.86 21.07
N LEU A 310 -27.69 -51.56 21.07
CA LEU A 310 -28.69 -50.51 20.76
C LEU A 310 -28.06 -49.12 20.54
N SER A 311 -28.56 -48.50 19.48
CA SER A 311 -28.56 -47.11 19.02
C SER A 311 -28.30 -45.93 19.98
N THR A 312 -27.53 -44.97 19.46
CA THR A 312 -27.70 -43.49 19.47
C THR A 312 -27.70 -42.70 20.78
N LEU A 313 -27.06 -41.51 20.68
CA LEU A 313 -27.03 -40.35 21.58
C LEU A 313 -25.97 -40.33 22.71
N ALA A 314 -24.92 -39.57 22.40
CA ALA A 314 -24.50 -38.36 23.12
C ALA A 314 -23.73 -38.49 24.46
N LYS A 315 -22.67 -37.68 24.48
CA LYS A 315 -22.03 -37.00 25.63
C LYS A 315 -20.98 -37.75 26.44
N ASP A 316 -19.78 -37.19 26.31
CA ASP A 316 -18.79 -36.93 27.35
C ASP A 316 -17.94 -38.08 27.90
N SER A 317 -16.68 -37.68 28.18
CA SER A 317 -15.63 -38.36 28.94
C SER A 317 -14.87 -39.45 28.15
N TRP A 318 -13.60 -39.20 27.83
CA TRP A 318 -12.41 -39.47 28.65
C TRP A 318 -12.05 -40.96 28.75
N PHE A 319 -10.74 -41.22 28.64
CA PHE A 319 -10.03 -42.50 28.78
C PHE A 319 -10.19 -43.48 27.60
N LEU A 320 -9.25 -43.49 26.64
CA LEU A 320 -7.90 -44.11 26.62
C LEU A 320 -7.95 -45.37 25.71
N PRO A 321 -6.89 -45.80 24.99
CA PRO A 321 -5.58 -46.12 25.58
C PRO A 321 -4.35 -45.73 24.72
N GLN A 322 -3.24 -45.23 25.29
CA GLN A 322 -2.13 -46.05 25.81
C GLN A 322 -1.91 -47.35 25.03
N LEU A 323 -1.35 -47.27 23.82
CA LEU A 323 -0.74 -48.43 23.15
C LEU A 323 0.24 -48.09 22.01
N ILE A 324 0.71 -46.84 21.90
CA ILE A 324 1.77 -46.44 20.95
C ILE A 324 3.01 -45.86 21.67
N PHE A 325 3.00 -45.88 23.01
CA PHE A 325 4.04 -45.22 23.81
C PHE A 325 5.22 -46.12 24.20
N ASP A 326 5.19 -47.41 23.89
CA ASP A 326 6.24 -48.36 24.32
C ASP A 326 7.19 -48.84 23.20
N SER A 327 7.18 -48.21 22.02
CA SER A 327 8.14 -48.51 20.94
C SER A 327 9.10 -47.35 20.59
N LEU A 328 9.17 -46.32 21.43
CA LEU A 328 9.98 -45.11 21.22
C LEU A 328 10.85 -44.75 22.44
N MET A 329 11.28 -45.76 23.21
CA MET A 329 12.15 -45.57 24.37
C MET A 329 13.38 -46.48 24.29
N GLU A 330 14.42 -46.01 23.57
CA GLU A 330 15.79 -46.19 24.02
C GLU A 330 16.51 -44.83 23.93
N GLU A 331 16.97 -44.36 25.10
CA GLU A 331 17.68 -43.12 25.45
C GLU A 331 16.85 -41.84 25.76
N PRO A 332 16.48 -41.64 27.05
CA PRO A 332 16.06 -40.35 27.57
C PRO A 332 17.20 -39.67 28.36
N SER A 333 17.42 -38.37 28.16
CA SER A 333 17.37 -37.38 29.25
C SER A 333 17.92 -36.02 28.84
N PHE A 334 17.26 -34.98 29.35
CA PHE A 334 17.45 -33.54 29.18
C PHE A 334 16.68 -32.88 28.03
N LEU A 335 15.85 -31.91 28.44
CA LEU A 335 15.11 -30.90 27.64
C LEU A 335 13.68 -31.24 27.22
N PHE A 336 12.79 -31.52 28.19
CA PHE A 336 11.34 -31.31 27.97
C PHE A 336 10.67 -30.66 29.18
N SER A 337 10.49 -29.34 29.10
CA SER A 337 9.55 -28.60 29.95
C SER A 337 8.85 -27.54 29.10
N ASN A 338 7.90 -27.97 28.25
CA ASN A 338 6.69 -27.23 27.81
C ASN A 338 6.02 -27.89 26.59
N GLU A 339 5.55 -29.13 26.74
CA GLU A 339 4.88 -29.89 25.66
C GLU A 339 3.49 -29.34 25.27
N LYS A 340 2.85 -28.50 26.10
CA LYS A 340 1.49 -28.01 25.83
C LYS A 340 1.40 -26.91 24.76
N ILE A 341 2.48 -26.19 24.49
CA ILE A 341 2.50 -25.12 23.47
C ILE A 341 2.78 -25.73 22.08
N PHE A 342 3.63 -26.77 22.02
CA PHE A 342 4.01 -27.44 20.78
C PHE A 342 2.88 -28.33 20.23
N LEU A 343 2.10 -28.98 21.10
CA LEU A 343 0.93 -29.76 20.71
C LEU A 343 -0.20 -28.90 20.11
N ASN A 344 -0.38 -27.66 20.59
CA ASN A 344 -1.37 -26.74 20.03
C ASN A 344 -0.93 -26.13 18.69
N LEU A 345 0.37 -26.07 18.39
CA LEU A 345 0.91 -25.58 17.11
C LEU A 345 0.89 -26.66 16.02
N LEU A 346 1.04 -27.94 16.38
CA LEU A 346 1.01 -29.05 15.43
C LEU A 346 -0.39 -29.42 14.92
N GLN A 347 -1.45 -28.89 15.55
CA GLN A 347 -2.82 -29.28 15.24
C GLN A 347 -3.51 -28.40 14.18
N SER A 348 -2.88 -27.32 13.70
CA SER A 348 -3.54 -26.40 12.75
C SER A 348 -3.08 -26.42 11.29
N ASP A 349 -1.87 -26.86 10.89
CA ASP A 349 -1.45 -26.70 9.48
C ASP A 349 -0.42 -27.74 8.96
N VAL A 350 -0.77 -29.03 8.98
CA VAL A 350 0.14 -30.13 8.55
C VAL A 350 0.42 -30.11 7.04
N ASN A 351 -0.51 -29.65 6.20
CA ASN A 351 -0.36 -29.71 4.74
C ASN A 351 0.54 -28.59 4.20
N ILE A 352 0.38 -27.34 4.68
CA ILE A 352 1.20 -26.19 4.26
C ILE A 352 2.65 -26.37 4.71
N PHE A 353 2.86 -26.93 5.90
CA PHE A 353 4.20 -27.23 6.40
C PHE A 353 4.92 -28.30 5.55
N SER A 354 4.18 -29.31 5.07
CA SER A 354 4.74 -30.37 4.23
C SER A 354 5.15 -29.89 2.84
N GLU A 355 4.38 -29.00 2.23
CA GLU A 355 4.68 -28.42 0.90
C GLU A 355 5.90 -27.50 0.98
N ASN A 356 5.97 -26.61 1.98
CA ASN A 356 7.12 -25.74 2.21
C ASN A 356 8.39 -26.52 2.55
N LEU A 357 8.28 -27.62 3.31
CA LEU A 357 9.41 -28.50 3.62
C LEU A 357 9.87 -29.29 2.38
N SER A 358 8.95 -29.66 1.49
CA SER A 358 9.29 -30.33 0.22
C SER A 358 10.02 -29.38 -0.74
N LEU A 359 9.59 -28.12 -0.79
CA LEU A 359 10.18 -27.07 -1.62
C LEU A 359 11.57 -26.70 -1.07
N LEU A 360 11.70 -26.60 0.26
CA LEU A 360 12.98 -26.41 0.96
C LEU A 360 13.92 -27.60 0.79
N LYS A 361 13.42 -28.84 0.80
CA LYS A 361 14.21 -30.05 0.47
C LYS A 361 14.64 -30.07 -1.00
N HIS A 362 13.79 -29.64 -1.93
CA HIS A 362 14.16 -29.54 -3.35
C HIS A 362 15.21 -28.46 -3.60
N ILE A 363 15.08 -27.29 -2.94
CA ILE A 363 16.09 -26.24 -2.96
C ILE A 363 17.40 -26.80 -2.38
N LEU A 364 17.39 -27.35 -1.17
CA LEU A 364 18.59 -27.91 -0.52
C LEU A 364 19.21 -29.07 -1.33
N ALA A 365 18.42 -29.93 -1.96
CA ALA A 365 18.92 -31.00 -2.82
C ALA A 365 19.53 -30.46 -4.13
N SER A 366 18.99 -29.37 -4.69
CA SER A 366 19.60 -28.69 -5.83
C SER A 366 20.93 -27.99 -5.47
N TYR A 367 21.08 -27.54 -4.22
CA TYR A 367 22.31 -26.94 -3.70
C TYR A 367 23.34 -27.97 -3.19
N GLY A 368 22.89 -29.17 -2.79
CA GLY A 368 23.73 -30.22 -2.20
C GLY A 368 24.60 -31.00 -3.21
N ASN A 369 24.31 -30.94 -4.51
CA ASN A 369 25.02 -31.73 -5.52
C ASN A 369 26.25 -31.02 -6.14
N ILE A 370 26.82 -29.99 -5.49
CA ILE A 370 28.00 -29.27 -6.00
C ILE A 370 29.22 -29.56 -5.12
N GLU A 371 29.76 -30.77 -5.25
CA GLU A 371 31.16 -31.04 -4.92
C GLU A 371 32.05 -30.71 -6.14
N VAL A 372 32.29 -29.41 -6.36
CA VAL A 372 33.50 -28.93 -7.06
C VAL A 372 33.95 -27.64 -6.38
N SER A 373 34.49 -27.78 -5.17
CA SER A 373 35.30 -26.76 -4.51
C SER A 373 36.65 -26.66 -5.21
N ASP A 374 36.98 -25.45 -5.69
CA ASP A 374 38.34 -24.87 -5.91
C ASP A 374 38.59 -24.17 -7.26
N LYS A 375 37.59 -24.00 -8.13
CA LYS A 375 37.74 -23.17 -9.36
C LYS A 375 36.55 -22.27 -9.73
N ILE A 376 35.72 -21.86 -8.77
CA ILE A 376 34.63 -20.89 -9.00
C ILE A 376 34.82 -19.65 -8.11
N ASN A 377 35.90 -18.90 -8.32
CA ASN A 377 35.98 -17.50 -7.86
C ASN A 377 35.19 -16.56 -8.79
N GLY A 378 34.00 -16.95 -9.26
CA GLY A 378 33.31 -16.18 -10.31
C GLY A 378 31.84 -16.45 -10.61
N LEU A 379 31.14 -17.37 -9.93
CA LEU A 379 29.69 -17.51 -10.06
C LEU A 379 29.04 -17.54 -8.67
N SER A 380 28.62 -16.37 -8.18
CA SER A 380 27.45 -16.30 -7.32
C SER A 380 26.27 -16.80 -8.17
N MET A 381 25.86 -18.06 -7.98
CA MET A 381 24.87 -18.76 -8.82
C MET A 381 23.49 -18.09 -8.91
N LEU A 382 23.23 -17.05 -8.11
CA LEU A 382 22.15 -16.07 -8.31
C LEU A 382 22.76 -14.69 -8.48
N ASN A 383 22.52 -14.06 -9.63
CA ASN A 383 23.04 -12.74 -9.93
C ASN A 383 22.19 -11.68 -9.20
N THR A 384 22.48 -11.45 -7.92
CA THR A 384 21.80 -10.46 -7.05
C THR A 384 21.72 -9.08 -7.70
N ASN A 385 22.69 -8.75 -8.55
CA ASN A 385 22.70 -7.54 -9.37
C ASN A 385 21.47 -7.39 -10.26
N PHE A 386 20.95 -8.47 -10.87
CA PHE A 386 19.73 -8.38 -11.68
C PHE A 386 18.49 -8.09 -10.83
N ILE A 387 18.40 -8.67 -9.62
CA ILE A 387 17.31 -8.37 -8.68
C ILE A 387 17.38 -6.89 -8.25
N LEU A 388 18.57 -6.37 -7.97
CA LEU A 388 18.77 -4.94 -7.66
C LEU A 388 18.34 -4.04 -8.81
N ILE A 389 18.67 -4.40 -10.05
CA ILE A 389 18.24 -3.67 -11.25
C ILE A 389 16.72 -3.72 -11.41
N GLY A 390 16.11 -4.90 -11.22
CA GLY A 390 14.66 -5.08 -11.29
C GLY A 390 13.92 -4.23 -10.26
N PHE A 391 14.38 -4.26 -9.00
CA PHE A 391 13.85 -3.43 -7.91
C PHE A 391 13.98 -1.92 -8.22
N MET A 392 15.13 -1.51 -8.76
CA MET A 392 15.35 -0.11 -9.17
C MET A 392 14.38 0.36 -10.25
N LEU A 393 14.14 -0.46 -11.28
CA LEU A 393 13.21 -0.14 -12.35
C LEU A 393 11.77 0.03 -11.83
N ILE A 394 11.35 -0.84 -10.92
CA ILE A 394 10.05 -0.73 -10.24
C ILE A 394 9.97 0.58 -9.44
N CYS A 395 10.99 0.90 -8.64
CA CYS A 395 11.02 2.13 -7.86
C CYS A 395 10.98 3.38 -8.76
N VAL A 396 11.77 3.41 -9.83
CA VAL A 396 11.79 4.53 -10.80
C VAL A 396 10.41 4.72 -11.44
N SER A 397 9.72 3.63 -11.79
CA SER A 397 8.34 3.70 -12.29
C SER A 397 7.40 4.40 -11.31
N LEU A 398 7.44 3.99 -10.04
CA LEU A 398 6.60 4.57 -8.99
C LEU A 398 6.96 6.03 -8.72
N PHE A 399 8.23 6.39 -8.77
CA PHE A 399 8.68 7.77 -8.62
C PHE A 399 8.21 8.68 -9.75
N ILE A 400 8.14 8.18 -10.99
CA ILE A 400 7.50 8.90 -12.09
C ILE A 400 6.02 9.13 -11.75
N LYS A 401 5.28 8.10 -11.32
CA LYS A 401 3.84 8.23 -11.00
C LYS A 401 3.56 9.13 -9.78
N LEU A 402 4.45 9.12 -8.77
CA LEU A 402 4.40 10.00 -7.59
C LEU A 402 4.95 11.42 -7.85
N SER A 403 5.47 11.71 -9.05
CA SER A 403 6.09 12.99 -9.41
C SER A 403 7.25 13.41 -8.50
N ILE A 404 8.07 12.45 -8.06
CA ILE A 404 9.26 12.72 -7.23
C ILE A 404 10.37 13.25 -8.15
N ALA A 405 11.09 14.30 -7.72
CA ALA A 405 12.22 14.82 -8.48
C ALA A 405 13.39 13.81 -8.49
N PRO A 406 14.09 13.61 -9.62
CA PRO A 406 14.08 14.42 -10.85
C PRO A 406 12.93 14.13 -11.83
N PHE A 407 12.14 13.07 -11.63
CA PHE A 407 11.11 12.58 -12.56
C PHE A 407 9.78 13.38 -12.57
N HIS A 408 9.81 14.64 -12.12
CA HIS A 408 8.63 15.47 -11.85
C HIS A 408 8.16 16.32 -13.05
N LEU A 409 8.96 16.44 -14.11
CA LEU A 409 8.77 17.41 -15.20
C LEU A 409 7.38 17.34 -15.87
N TRP A 410 6.79 16.15 -15.94
CA TRP A 410 5.46 15.95 -16.50
C TRP A 410 4.35 16.61 -15.69
N SER A 411 4.49 16.61 -14.36
CA SER A 411 3.40 17.02 -13.45
C SER A 411 3.03 18.49 -13.61
N LEU A 412 4.01 19.34 -13.92
CA LEU A 412 3.85 20.79 -14.09
C LEU A 412 2.90 21.12 -15.23
N ASP A 413 3.19 20.60 -16.41
CA ASP A 413 2.40 20.81 -17.63
C ASP A 413 1.04 20.13 -17.54
N VAL A 414 1.00 18.92 -16.98
CA VAL A 414 -0.22 18.13 -16.88
C VAL A 414 -1.21 18.77 -15.92
N TYR A 415 -0.71 19.31 -14.81
CA TYR A 415 -1.58 19.99 -13.85
C TYR A 415 -2.05 21.34 -14.39
N GLU A 416 -1.26 22.04 -15.20
CA GLU A 416 -1.71 23.31 -15.76
C GLU A 416 -2.76 23.13 -16.88
N GLY A 417 -2.47 22.23 -17.82
CA GLY A 417 -3.24 22.05 -19.04
C GLY A 417 -4.54 21.28 -18.85
N SER A 418 -4.61 20.41 -17.85
CA SER A 418 -5.80 19.59 -17.63
C SER A 418 -6.94 20.37 -16.95
N PRO A 419 -8.21 19.91 -17.11
CA PRO A 419 -9.36 20.56 -16.50
C PRO A 419 -9.24 20.74 -14.97
N ASN A 420 -9.94 21.74 -14.42
CA ASN A 420 -9.86 22.04 -12.97
C ASN A 420 -10.31 20.85 -12.08
N VAL A 421 -11.22 20.02 -12.59
CA VAL A 421 -11.72 18.87 -11.85
C VAL A 421 -10.75 17.67 -11.93
N THR A 422 -10.03 17.51 -13.05
CA THR A 422 -9.04 16.42 -13.20
C THR A 422 -7.82 16.69 -12.34
N THR A 423 -7.35 17.94 -12.37
CA THR A 423 -6.23 18.42 -11.54
C THR A 423 -6.52 18.26 -10.06
N PHE A 424 -7.74 18.62 -9.63
CA PHE A 424 -8.20 18.35 -8.29
C PHE A 424 -8.09 16.85 -7.94
N PHE A 425 -8.61 15.98 -8.80
CA PHE A 425 -8.53 14.53 -8.58
C PHE A 425 -7.07 14.03 -8.51
N PHE A 426 -6.20 14.44 -9.45
CA PHE A 426 -4.78 14.06 -9.53
C PHE A 426 -4.00 14.44 -8.27
N THR A 427 -4.24 15.64 -7.74
CA THR A 427 -3.46 16.18 -6.62
C THR A 427 -3.77 15.53 -5.28
N VAL A 428 -4.99 14.99 -5.13
CA VAL A 428 -5.51 14.46 -3.87
C VAL A 428 -5.50 12.93 -3.94
N ILE A 429 -6.48 12.31 -4.57
CA ILE A 429 -6.87 10.91 -4.32
C ILE A 429 -5.79 9.84 -4.62
N PRO A 430 -5.07 9.86 -5.77
CA PRO A 430 -4.18 8.78 -6.20
C PRO A 430 -2.97 8.53 -5.30
N LYS A 431 -2.49 9.57 -4.62
CA LYS A 431 -1.25 9.49 -3.85
C LYS A 431 -1.34 8.46 -2.73
N MET A 432 -2.52 8.30 -2.12
CA MET A 432 -2.72 7.29 -1.08
C MET A 432 -2.35 5.88 -1.56
N ALA A 433 -2.98 5.42 -2.66
CA ALA A 433 -2.80 4.06 -3.14
C ALA A 433 -1.37 3.80 -3.66
N LEU A 434 -0.75 4.81 -4.29
CA LEU A 434 0.63 4.69 -4.76
C LEU A 434 1.64 4.54 -3.59
N PHE A 435 1.44 5.26 -2.48
CA PHE A 435 2.25 5.09 -1.28
C PHE A 435 1.97 3.76 -0.55
N VAL A 436 0.73 3.27 -0.57
CA VAL A 436 0.38 1.92 -0.06
C VAL A 436 1.16 0.84 -0.84
N LEU A 437 1.20 0.94 -2.17
CA LEU A 437 1.97 0.00 -2.96
C LEU A 437 3.49 0.15 -2.74
N LEU A 438 4.01 1.38 -2.66
CA LEU A 438 5.42 1.62 -2.36
C LEU A 438 5.82 0.96 -1.03
N MET A 439 4.94 1.03 -0.04
CA MET A 439 5.06 0.36 1.25
C MET A 439 5.08 -1.16 1.13
N ARG A 440 4.12 -1.77 0.43
CA ARG A 440 4.07 -3.24 0.24
C ARG A 440 5.33 -3.75 -0.46
N ILE A 441 5.80 -3.04 -1.48
CA ILE A 441 7.01 -3.46 -2.21
C ILE A 441 8.26 -3.32 -1.34
N CYS A 442 8.47 -2.18 -0.66
CA CYS A 442 9.74 -1.96 0.03
C CYS A 442 9.81 -2.60 1.43
N TYR A 443 8.71 -2.63 2.19
CA TYR A 443 8.73 -3.14 3.58
C TYR A 443 8.34 -4.61 3.70
N ILE A 444 7.48 -5.13 2.81
CA ILE A 444 7.08 -6.55 2.86
C ILE A 444 8.06 -7.36 2.00
N SER A 445 8.09 -7.15 0.69
CA SER A 445 8.88 -7.99 -0.22
C SER A 445 10.38 -7.69 -0.23
N PHE A 446 10.79 -6.43 -0.39
CA PHE A 446 12.20 -6.06 -0.62
C PHE A 446 12.91 -5.42 0.59
N TYR A 447 12.48 -5.68 1.82
CA TYR A 447 13.00 -5.00 3.02
C TYR A 447 14.53 -5.06 3.14
N GLN A 448 15.12 -6.23 2.99
CA GLN A 448 16.57 -6.40 3.15
C GLN A 448 17.38 -5.63 2.09
N ILE A 449 16.92 -5.64 0.84
CA ILE A 449 17.54 -4.89 -0.27
C ILE A 449 17.38 -3.38 -0.03
N PHE A 450 16.20 -2.98 0.43
CA PHE A 450 15.89 -1.58 0.70
C PHE A 450 16.80 -0.99 1.78
N VAL A 451 16.92 -1.66 2.94
CA VAL A 451 17.73 -1.18 4.07
C VAL A 451 19.21 -1.16 3.74
N THR A 452 19.74 -2.21 3.09
CA THR A 452 21.17 -2.33 2.83
C THR A 452 21.67 -1.37 1.75
N ASN A 453 20.96 -1.26 0.63
CA ASN A 453 21.48 -0.58 -0.57
C ASN A 453 20.72 0.71 -0.92
N PHE A 454 19.40 0.76 -0.70
CA PHE A 454 18.57 1.82 -1.28
C PHE A 454 18.16 2.94 -0.33
N GLN A 455 18.27 2.74 0.98
CA GLN A 455 17.84 3.70 1.98
C GLN A 455 18.43 5.11 1.76
N ILE A 456 19.73 5.19 1.48
CA ILE A 456 20.45 6.47 1.25
C ILE A 456 19.92 7.18 -0.01
N TYR A 457 19.63 6.45 -1.09
CA TYR A 457 19.10 7.04 -2.32
C TYR A 457 17.69 7.60 -2.12
N PHE A 458 16.85 6.93 -1.32
CA PHE A 458 15.51 7.44 -1.00
C PHE A 458 15.59 8.75 -0.20
N PHE A 459 16.50 8.85 0.78
CA PHE A 459 16.75 10.12 1.48
C PHE A 459 17.21 11.23 0.52
N LEU A 460 18.12 10.91 -0.40
CA LEU A 460 18.62 11.88 -1.39
C LEU A 460 17.49 12.39 -2.29
N LEU A 461 16.67 11.48 -2.84
CA LEU A 461 15.52 11.83 -3.68
C LEU A 461 14.45 12.62 -2.90
N ALA A 462 14.25 12.30 -1.62
CA ALA A 462 13.33 13.04 -0.75
C ALA A 462 13.80 14.49 -0.56
N VAL A 463 15.08 14.71 -0.26
CA VAL A 463 15.63 16.07 -0.12
C VAL A 463 15.60 16.82 -1.46
N LEU A 464 15.92 16.14 -2.56
CA LEU A 464 15.93 16.74 -3.90
C LEU A 464 14.51 17.17 -4.34
N SER A 465 13.49 16.37 -4.05
CA SER A 465 12.10 16.74 -4.32
C SER A 465 11.60 17.89 -3.44
N VAL A 466 11.98 17.93 -2.16
CA VAL A 466 11.71 19.08 -1.29
C VAL A 466 12.42 20.35 -1.80
N PHE A 467 13.67 20.23 -2.25
CA PHE A 467 14.44 21.32 -2.84
C PHE A 467 13.79 21.88 -4.10
N VAL A 468 13.49 21.02 -5.08
CA VAL A 468 12.87 21.43 -6.35
C VAL A 468 11.48 22.03 -6.13
N GLY A 469 10.66 21.42 -5.28
CA GLY A 469 9.32 21.91 -4.97
C GLY A 469 9.32 23.26 -4.25
N SER A 470 10.24 23.46 -3.30
CA SER A 470 10.34 24.70 -2.52
C SER A 470 10.84 25.88 -3.36
N LEU A 471 11.92 25.71 -4.13
CA LEU A 471 12.46 26.77 -4.98
C LEU A 471 11.60 27.04 -6.22
N GLY A 472 11.16 25.99 -6.91
CA GLY A 472 10.36 26.12 -8.12
C GLY A 472 9.04 26.86 -7.88
N GLY A 473 8.43 26.69 -6.71
CA GLY A 473 7.20 27.39 -6.32
C GLY A 473 7.35 28.90 -6.12
N LEU A 474 8.55 29.39 -5.79
CA LEU A 474 8.79 30.83 -5.54
C LEU A 474 8.56 31.68 -6.78
N GLU A 475 8.95 31.21 -7.97
CA GLU A 475 8.86 32.01 -9.18
C GLU A 475 7.45 31.99 -9.82
N GLN A 476 6.64 30.98 -9.47
CA GLN A 476 5.38 30.74 -10.18
C GLN A 476 4.34 31.84 -9.95
N ARG A 477 3.68 32.22 -11.06
CA ARG A 477 2.56 33.18 -11.07
C ARG A 477 1.18 32.51 -11.24
N LYS A 478 1.14 31.35 -11.89
CA LYS A 478 -0.10 30.62 -12.14
C LYS A 478 -0.42 29.75 -10.93
N LEU A 479 -1.69 29.73 -10.52
CA LEU A 479 -2.07 29.04 -9.29
C LEU A 479 -1.91 27.51 -9.40
N LYS A 480 -2.29 26.93 -10.54
CA LYS A 480 -2.17 25.47 -10.77
C LYS A 480 -0.73 24.97 -10.78
N THR A 481 0.19 25.72 -11.41
CA THR A 481 1.60 25.32 -11.45
C THR A 481 2.24 25.46 -10.07
N LEU A 482 1.88 26.52 -9.32
CA LEU A 482 2.30 26.66 -7.92
C LEU A 482 1.83 25.45 -7.08
N LEU A 483 0.60 24.98 -7.27
CA LEU A 483 0.10 23.78 -6.59
C LEU A 483 0.84 22.52 -7.03
N ALA A 484 1.22 22.39 -8.31
CA ALA A 484 2.03 21.27 -8.78
C ALA A 484 3.37 21.20 -8.03
N TYR A 485 4.09 22.32 -7.92
CA TYR A 485 5.34 22.42 -7.14
C TYR A 485 5.13 22.13 -5.65
N SER A 486 4.04 22.62 -5.05
CA SER A 486 3.73 22.24 -3.67
C SER A 486 3.55 20.73 -3.53
N SER A 487 2.84 20.12 -4.48
CA SER A 487 2.57 18.69 -4.49
C SER A 487 3.86 17.86 -4.55
N ILE A 488 4.88 18.33 -5.30
CA ILE A 488 6.22 17.73 -5.39
C ILE A 488 6.98 17.88 -4.06
N SER A 489 6.87 19.04 -3.40
CA SER A 489 7.49 19.21 -2.08
C SER A 489 6.85 18.32 -1.00
N HIS A 490 5.52 18.16 -1.04
CA HIS A 490 4.77 17.32 -0.10
C HIS A 490 5.04 15.84 -0.30
N THR A 491 5.16 15.37 -1.54
CA THR A 491 5.59 13.98 -1.81
C THR A 491 7.02 13.75 -1.36
N GLY A 492 7.89 14.76 -1.43
CA GLY A 492 9.23 14.71 -0.83
C GLY A 492 9.24 14.53 0.68
N TYR A 493 8.41 15.27 1.43
CA TYR A 493 8.28 15.07 2.88
C TYR A 493 7.71 13.69 3.24
N LEU A 494 6.75 13.17 2.45
CA LEU A 494 6.25 11.81 2.62
C LEU A 494 7.36 10.77 2.42
N LEU A 495 8.15 10.92 1.35
CA LEU A 495 9.28 10.03 1.05
C LEU A 495 10.39 10.11 2.12
N LEU A 496 10.59 11.27 2.73
CA LEU A 496 11.56 11.50 3.80
C LEU A 496 11.22 10.70 5.08
N SER A 497 9.92 10.57 5.40
CA SER A 497 9.46 9.73 6.50
C SER A 497 9.62 8.24 6.18
N PHE A 498 9.28 7.87 4.94
CA PHE A 498 9.36 6.51 4.42
C PHE A 498 10.80 5.95 4.44
N SER A 499 11.80 6.78 4.12
CA SER A 499 13.21 6.37 4.04
C SER A 499 13.86 6.00 5.38
N THR A 500 13.17 6.21 6.51
CA THR A 500 13.70 5.85 7.84
C THR A 500 13.73 4.35 8.11
N ALA A 501 13.07 3.52 7.29
CA ALA A 501 12.96 2.06 7.45
C ALA A 501 12.31 1.61 8.79
N ASN A 502 11.66 2.52 9.52
CA ASN A 502 11.03 2.24 10.81
C ASN A 502 9.50 2.27 10.70
N LEU A 503 8.81 1.44 11.48
CA LEU A 503 7.34 1.43 11.54
C LEU A 503 6.75 2.79 11.92
N GLU A 504 7.39 3.52 12.85
CA GLU A 504 6.99 4.88 13.21
C GLU A 504 7.03 5.83 11.99
N GLY A 505 8.00 5.66 11.09
CA GLY A 505 8.17 6.51 9.91
C GLY A 505 7.07 6.29 8.87
N VAL A 506 6.69 5.03 8.68
CA VAL A 506 5.56 4.63 7.83
C VAL A 506 4.25 5.20 8.37
N GLN A 507 4.04 5.08 9.67
CA GLN A 507 2.86 5.61 10.33
C GLN A 507 2.74 7.13 10.13
N MET A 508 3.83 7.86 10.36
CA MET A 508 3.85 9.31 10.20
C MET A 508 3.67 9.75 8.74
N MET A 509 4.15 8.96 7.79
CA MET A 509 3.89 9.19 6.37
C MET A 509 2.38 9.18 6.08
N PHE A 510 1.66 8.13 6.47
CA PHE A 510 0.21 8.04 6.20
C PHE A 510 -0.61 9.08 6.97
N TYR A 511 -0.23 9.37 8.22
CA TYR A 511 -0.83 10.46 8.98
C TYR A 511 -0.72 11.81 8.25
N TYR A 512 0.48 12.14 7.75
CA TYR A 512 0.68 13.35 6.95
C TYR A 512 -0.10 13.34 5.64
N LEU A 513 -0.19 12.18 4.99
CA LEU A 513 -0.92 12.02 3.74
C LEU A 513 -2.40 12.34 3.94
N ILE A 514 -3.06 11.86 5.01
CA ILE A 514 -4.46 12.24 5.31
C ILE A 514 -4.61 13.76 5.43
N ILE A 515 -3.71 14.43 6.16
CA ILE A 515 -3.79 15.88 6.38
C ILE A 515 -3.59 16.64 5.07
N TYR A 516 -2.67 16.18 4.24
CA TYR A 516 -2.48 16.71 2.89
C TYR A 516 -3.74 16.52 2.03
N MET A 517 -4.43 15.39 2.14
CA MET A 517 -5.68 15.13 1.41
C MET A 517 -6.81 16.05 1.84
N VAL A 518 -7.01 16.22 3.16
CA VAL A 518 -8.06 17.08 3.71
C VAL A 518 -7.79 18.55 3.36
N SER A 519 -6.54 19.02 3.50
CA SER A 519 -6.17 20.39 3.12
C SER A 519 -6.28 20.62 1.61
N GLY A 520 -5.92 19.62 0.79
CA GLY A 520 -6.11 19.64 -0.66
C GLY A 520 -7.59 19.73 -1.07
N LEU A 521 -8.47 18.94 -0.45
CA LEU A 521 -9.93 19.02 -0.65
C LEU A 521 -10.46 20.43 -0.35
N ALA A 522 -10.04 21.01 0.77
CA ALA A 522 -10.46 22.35 1.18
C ALA A 522 -9.97 23.44 0.22
N PHE A 523 -8.69 23.41 -0.16
CA PHE A 523 -8.12 24.36 -1.11
C PHE A 523 -8.83 24.29 -2.48
N TRP A 524 -8.99 23.08 -3.03
CA TRP A 524 -9.61 22.90 -4.34
C TRP A 524 -11.11 23.18 -4.33
N ALA A 525 -11.82 22.94 -3.23
CA ALA A 525 -13.21 23.35 -3.08
C ALA A 525 -13.35 24.87 -3.20
N VAL A 526 -12.52 25.64 -2.47
CA VAL A 526 -12.50 27.10 -2.61
C VAL A 526 -12.09 27.52 -4.01
N TYR A 527 -11.06 26.88 -4.59
CA TYR A 527 -10.63 27.16 -5.96
C TYR A 527 -11.75 26.92 -6.98
N LEU A 528 -12.55 25.87 -6.88
CA LEU A 528 -13.65 25.63 -7.83
C LEU A 528 -14.81 26.60 -7.61
N PHE A 529 -15.14 26.91 -6.35
CA PHE A 529 -16.29 27.76 -6.03
C PHE A 529 -16.03 29.24 -6.27
N LEU A 530 -14.77 29.68 -6.23
CA LEU A 530 -14.35 31.01 -6.63
C LEU A 530 -14.65 31.25 -8.11
N ARG A 531 -15.81 31.82 -8.42
CA ARG A 531 -16.14 32.18 -9.80
C ARG A 531 -16.19 33.68 -9.96
N GLN A 532 -15.34 34.17 -10.86
CA GLN A 532 -15.36 35.55 -11.27
C GLN A 532 -16.61 35.82 -12.12
N LYS A 533 -17.29 36.95 -11.88
CA LYS A 533 -18.35 37.44 -12.75
C LYS A 533 -17.71 37.75 -14.11
N ARG A 534 -18.04 36.94 -15.12
CA ARG A 534 -17.37 36.94 -16.43
C ARG A 534 -17.57 38.30 -17.11
N SER A 535 -16.48 39.03 -17.33
CA SER A 535 -16.46 40.07 -18.36
C SER A 535 -16.46 39.36 -19.72
N LEU A 536 -17.34 39.77 -20.62
CA LEU A 536 -17.46 39.25 -21.99
C LEU A 536 -16.15 39.28 -22.78
N TYR A 537 -15.16 40.07 -22.35
CA TYR A 537 -13.93 40.34 -23.10
C TYR A 537 -12.72 39.48 -22.72
N PHE A 538 -12.73 38.78 -21.58
CA PHE A 538 -11.57 37.96 -21.15
C PHE A 538 -11.95 36.49 -20.96
N ASN A 539 -11.65 35.67 -21.96
CA ASN A 539 -11.73 34.21 -21.90
C ASN A 539 -10.47 33.59 -21.26
N LYS A 540 -10.04 34.05 -20.08
CA LYS A 540 -9.02 33.32 -19.31
C LYS A 540 -9.69 32.16 -18.56
N SER A 541 -9.24 30.94 -18.83
CA SER A 541 -9.75 29.70 -18.21
C SER A 541 -9.04 29.34 -16.89
N ASN A 542 -7.76 29.70 -16.77
CA ASN A 542 -6.92 29.44 -15.60
C ASN A 542 -6.80 30.71 -14.76
N LYS A 543 -6.78 30.54 -13.43
CA LYS A 543 -6.62 31.64 -12.48
C LYS A 543 -5.14 31.93 -12.22
N GLU A 544 -4.81 33.20 -12.25
CA GLU A 544 -3.50 33.73 -11.86
C GLU A 544 -3.54 34.17 -10.39
N LEU A 545 -2.37 34.30 -9.75
CA LEU A 545 -2.29 34.82 -8.38
C LEU A 545 -2.95 36.20 -8.24
N GLY A 546 -2.79 37.06 -9.25
CA GLY A 546 -3.40 38.39 -9.27
C GLY A 546 -4.93 38.37 -9.38
N ASP A 547 -5.54 37.24 -9.78
CA ASP A 547 -7.01 37.17 -9.81
C ASP A 547 -7.59 37.17 -8.41
N LEU A 548 -6.84 36.66 -7.42
CA LEU A 548 -7.27 36.55 -6.02
C LEU A 548 -7.19 37.87 -5.25
N MET A 549 -6.69 38.94 -5.87
CA MET A 549 -6.68 40.28 -5.28
C MET A 549 -8.10 40.72 -4.92
N LEU A 550 -8.26 41.40 -3.77
CA LEU A 550 -9.52 41.90 -3.22
C LEU A 550 -10.57 40.83 -2.86
N LEU A 551 -10.15 39.57 -2.70
CA LEU A 551 -11.08 38.52 -2.25
C LEU A 551 -11.62 38.82 -0.84
N ASN A 552 -10.78 39.34 0.07
CA ASN A 552 -11.17 39.64 1.44
C ASN A 552 -12.28 40.71 1.53
N GLU A 553 -12.25 41.72 0.66
CA GLU A 553 -13.30 42.75 0.63
C GLU A 553 -14.62 42.21 0.07
N SER A 554 -14.55 41.30 -0.91
CA SER A 554 -15.76 40.75 -1.53
C SER A 554 -16.43 39.64 -0.71
N ASN A 555 -15.64 38.72 -0.15
CA ASN A 555 -16.10 37.54 0.58
C ASN A 555 -15.08 37.20 1.70
N PRO A 556 -15.15 37.88 2.86
CA PRO A 556 -14.13 37.76 3.91
C PRO A 556 -14.02 36.33 4.46
N MET A 557 -15.15 35.62 4.59
CA MET A 557 -15.14 34.23 5.07
C MET A 557 -14.43 33.26 4.13
N LEU A 558 -14.54 33.47 2.81
CA LEU A 558 -13.86 32.62 1.84
C LEU A 558 -12.35 32.87 1.83
N ALA A 559 -11.95 34.14 1.92
CA ALA A 559 -10.55 34.53 2.07
C ALA A 559 -9.95 33.92 3.35
N PHE A 560 -10.69 33.95 4.46
CA PHE A 560 -10.27 33.37 5.73
C PHE A 560 -10.07 31.87 5.65
N ILE A 561 -11.03 31.13 5.06
CA ILE A 561 -10.88 29.67 4.90
C ILE A 561 -9.72 29.34 3.98
N LEU A 562 -9.55 30.07 2.87
CA LEU A 562 -8.41 29.86 1.99
C LEU A 562 -7.08 30.14 2.73
N ALA A 563 -7.01 31.16 3.57
CA ALA A 563 -5.83 31.43 4.41
C ALA A 563 -5.55 30.28 5.40
N ILE A 564 -6.56 29.74 6.09
CA ILE A 564 -6.39 28.58 6.99
C ILE A 564 -5.84 27.38 6.22
N THR A 565 -6.39 27.09 5.03
CA THR A 565 -5.91 25.97 4.21
C THR A 565 -4.46 26.16 3.78
N LEU A 566 -4.07 27.37 3.36
CA LEU A 566 -2.69 27.68 2.98
C LEU A 566 -1.73 27.58 4.17
N PHE A 567 -2.14 28.01 5.35
CA PHE A 567 -1.34 27.85 6.57
C PHE A 567 -1.20 26.38 6.99
N SER A 568 -2.24 25.56 6.78
CA SER A 568 -2.16 24.11 6.95
C SER A 568 -1.13 23.51 6.00
N ILE A 569 -1.17 23.85 4.71
CA ILE A 569 -0.26 23.31 3.70
C ILE A 569 1.18 23.80 3.98
N ALA A 570 1.35 25.08 4.32
CA ALA A 570 2.65 25.65 4.73
C ALA A 570 3.22 24.97 5.98
N GLY A 571 2.36 24.55 6.91
CA GLY A 571 2.75 24.01 8.20
C GLY A 571 3.18 25.10 9.18
N ILE A 572 2.36 26.14 9.33
CA ILE A 572 2.59 27.22 10.30
C ILE A 572 1.86 26.88 11.61
N PRO A 573 2.48 27.03 12.80
CA PRO A 573 1.78 26.87 14.08
C PRO A 573 0.63 27.88 14.18
N PRO A 574 -0.58 27.52 14.66
CA PRO A 574 -1.00 26.29 15.34
C PRO A 574 -1.74 25.26 14.46
N ILE A 575 -1.65 25.26 13.13
CA ILE A 575 -2.49 24.39 12.27
C ILE A 575 -1.95 22.95 12.19
N VAL A 576 -2.82 21.95 11.95
CA VAL A 576 -2.51 20.50 11.83
C VAL A 576 -1.30 20.18 10.97
N GLY A 577 -1.13 20.86 9.84
CA GLY A 577 -0.01 20.58 8.95
C GLY A 577 1.36 20.85 9.57
N PHE A 578 1.44 21.72 10.58
CA PHE A 578 2.64 21.90 11.38
C PHE A 578 2.93 20.64 12.23
N LEU A 579 1.93 20.13 12.96
CA LEU A 579 2.06 18.93 13.79
C LEU A 579 2.57 17.73 13.00
N ALA A 580 2.04 17.53 11.79
CA ALA A 580 2.46 16.43 10.95
C ALA A 580 3.87 16.59 10.36
N LYS A 581 4.27 17.81 9.96
CA LYS A 581 5.66 18.06 9.52
C LYS A 581 6.67 17.86 10.66
N VAL A 582 6.36 18.36 11.86
CA VAL A 582 7.19 18.12 13.05
C VAL A 582 7.32 16.62 13.32
N GLY A 583 6.22 15.88 13.19
CA GLY A 583 6.20 14.43 13.29
C GLY A 583 7.16 13.72 12.34
N ILE A 584 7.14 14.10 11.06
CA ILE A 584 8.07 13.56 10.05
C ILE A 584 9.53 13.85 10.44
N PHE A 585 9.84 15.10 10.81
CA PHE A 585 11.21 15.47 11.18
C PHE A 585 11.70 14.74 12.43
N LEU A 586 10.82 14.52 13.42
CA LEU A 586 11.15 13.77 14.63
C LEU A 586 11.56 12.33 14.30
N VAL A 587 10.84 11.66 13.39
CA VAL A 587 11.20 10.29 12.98
C VAL A 587 12.54 10.25 12.23
N VAL A 588 12.83 11.24 11.38
CA VAL A 588 14.13 11.32 10.67
C VAL A 588 15.29 11.60 11.62
N VAL A 589 15.06 12.42 12.65
CA VAL A 589 16.06 12.65 13.71
C VAL A 589 16.31 11.36 14.51
N LYS A 590 15.25 10.61 14.83
CA LYS A 590 15.36 9.29 15.49
C LYS A 590 16.16 8.28 14.65
N SER A 591 16.06 8.34 13.32
CA SER A 591 16.84 7.48 12.42
C SER A 591 18.29 7.95 12.18
N SER A 592 18.83 8.84 13.03
CA SER A 592 20.20 9.40 12.98
C SER A 592 20.54 10.25 11.74
N ALA A 593 19.55 10.58 10.89
CA ALA A 593 19.74 11.32 9.65
C ALA A 593 19.68 12.85 9.87
N TYR A 594 20.55 13.38 10.74
CA TYR A 594 20.49 14.77 11.19
C TYR A 594 20.67 15.81 10.06
N LEU A 595 21.61 15.57 9.13
CA LEU A 595 21.89 16.48 8.02
C LEU A 595 20.66 16.64 7.11
N ILE A 596 19.98 15.53 6.81
CA ILE A 596 18.78 15.50 5.97
C ILE A 596 17.61 16.21 6.67
N ALA A 597 17.45 16.01 7.98
CA ALA A 597 16.46 16.73 8.77
C ALA A 597 16.70 18.25 8.72
N VAL A 598 17.94 18.72 8.94
CA VAL A 598 18.26 20.16 8.90
C VAL A 598 18.00 20.76 7.52
N LEU A 599 18.43 20.11 6.44
CA LEU A 599 18.19 20.58 5.07
C LEU A 599 16.69 20.65 4.75
N SER A 600 15.93 19.62 5.09
CA SER A 600 14.49 19.58 4.83
C SER A 600 13.72 20.63 5.63
N ILE A 601 14.12 20.92 6.87
CA ILE A 601 13.57 22.04 7.66
C ILE A 601 13.88 23.38 6.97
N LEU A 602 15.10 23.62 6.51
CA LEU A 602 15.45 24.86 5.81
C LEU A 602 14.60 25.08 4.55
N PHE A 603 14.44 24.05 3.73
CA PHE A 603 13.58 24.12 2.54
C PHE A 603 12.09 24.27 2.90
N SER A 604 11.66 23.74 4.05
CA SER A 604 10.30 23.99 4.55
C SER A 604 10.06 25.47 4.83
N VAL A 605 11.02 26.15 5.45
CA VAL A 605 10.95 27.60 5.70
C VAL A 605 10.89 28.36 4.37
N ILE A 606 11.72 28.00 3.40
CA ILE A 606 11.67 28.60 2.05
C ILE A 606 10.29 28.40 1.40
N SER A 607 9.70 27.21 1.54
CA SER A 607 8.38 26.92 1.00
C SER A 607 7.27 27.77 1.65
N THR A 608 7.38 28.07 2.95
CA THR A 608 6.37 28.91 3.63
C THR A 608 6.23 30.30 3.00
N PHE A 609 7.31 30.84 2.40
CA PHE A 609 7.30 32.16 1.79
C PHE A 609 6.29 32.28 0.66
N TYR A 610 6.17 31.30 -0.25
CA TYR A 610 5.22 31.42 -1.36
C TYR A 610 3.75 31.25 -0.91
N TYR A 611 3.49 30.53 0.18
CA TYR A 611 2.15 30.48 0.79
C TYR A 611 1.80 31.80 1.47
N ILE A 612 2.73 32.37 2.25
CA ILE A 612 2.55 33.67 2.89
C ILE A 612 2.38 34.76 1.83
N ARG A 613 3.11 34.69 0.71
CA ARG A 613 2.91 35.59 -0.44
C ARG A 613 1.48 35.54 -0.96
N LEU A 614 0.88 34.35 -1.06
CA LEU A 614 -0.50 34.21 -1.50
C LEU A 614 -1.46 34.83 -0.48
N VAL A 615 -1.24 34.60 0.82
CA VAL A 615 -2.01 35.27 1.89
C VAL A 615 -1.84 36.78 1.86
N LYS A 616 -0.64 37.28 1.56
CA LYS A 616 -0.37 38.72 1.40
C LYS A 616 -1.23 39.32 0.27
N ILE A 617 -1.28 38.65 -0.88
CA ILE A 617 -2.08 39.07 -2.05
C ILE A 617 -3.58 39.12 -1.71
N LEU A 618 -4.07 38.20 -0.88
CA LEU A 618 -5.49 38.14 -0.49
C LEU A 618 -5.93 39.32 0.40
N TYR A 619 -5.06 39.75 1.32
CA TYR A 619 -5.45 40.66 2.41
C TYR A 619 -4.86 42.07 2.30
N PHE A 620 -3.64 42.22 1.77
CA PHE A 620 -2.86 43.46 1.90
C PHE A 620 -2.64 44.19 0.57
N GLU A 621 -3.01 43.59 -0.56
CA GLU A 621 -2.90 44.25 -1.86
C GLU A 621 -4.15 45.08 -2.16
N ASN A 622 -3.97 46.39 -2.18
CA ASN A 622 -5.03 47.35 -2.45
C ASN A 622 -4.96 47.77 -3.93
N ILE A 623 -6.00 47.44 -4.70
CA ILE A 623 -6.14 47.85 -6.10
C ILE A 623 -7.45 48.62 -6.26
N LEU A 624 -7.43 49.67 -7.08
CA LEU A 624 -8.56 50.60 -7.26
C LEU A 624 -9.79 49.95 -7.93
N VAL A 625 -9.61 48.92 -8.76
CA VAL A 625 -10.70 48.19 -9.43
C VAL A 625 -10.45 46.70 -9.35
N GLY A 626 -11.25 46.03 -8.53
CA GLY A 626 -11.23 44.58 -8.35
C GLY A 626 -12.17 43.82 -9.28
N LYS A 627 -11.85 42.54 -9.45
CA LYS A 627 -12.71 41.58 -10.14
C LYS A 627 -13.85 41.16 -9.22
N LEU A 628 -15.10 41.40 -9.64
CA LEU A 628 -16.28 41.01 -8.86
C LEU A 628 -16.48 39.49 -8.87
N TYR A 629 -16.71 38.92 -7.70
CA TYR A 629 -17.05 37.51 -7.51
C TYR A 629 -18.56 37.30 -7.43
N ILE A 630 -19.01 36.13 -7.86
CA ILE A 630 -20.42 35.72 -7.72
C ILE A 630 -20.62 35.28 -6.26
N PRO A 631 -21.75 35.66 -5.61
CA PRO A 631 -22.05 35.20 -4.25
C PRO A 631 -22.15 33.67 -4.19
N ILE A 632 -21.70 33.12 -3.07
CA ILE A 632 -21.67 31.67 -2.82
C ILE A 632 -23.06 31.22 -2.39
N THR A 633 -23.55 30.10 -2.94
CA THR A 633 -24.81 29.48 -2.51
C THR A 633 -24.67 28.80 -1.14
N THR A 634 -25.77 28.61 -0.43
CA THR A 634 -25.79 28.00 0.91
C THR A 634 -25.13 26.61 0.93
N GLN A 635 -25.38 25.77 -0.09
CA GLN A 635 -24.77 24.43 -0.20
C GLN A 635 -23.24 24.47 -0.29
N LYS A 636 -22.70 25.41 -1.08
CA LYS A 636 -21.25 25.61 -1.21
C LYS A 636 -20.64 26.10 0.10
N ALA A 637 -21.31 27.04 0.77
CA ALA A 637 -20.86 27.58 2.04
C ALA A 637 -20.79 26.48 3.12
N LEU A 638 -21.84 25.65 3.23
CA LEU A 638 -21.86 24.51 4.15
C LEU A 638 -20.69 23.56 3.90
N LEU A 639 -20.47 23.16 2.64
CA LEU A 639 -19.39 22.24 2.29
C LEU A 639 -18.02 22.79 2.68
N ILE A 640 -17.71 24.04 2.30
CA ILE A 640 -16.43 24.65 2.64
C ILE A 640 -16.28 24.76 4.16
N SER A 641 -17.34 25.13 4.88
CA SER A 641 -17.30 25.27 6.34
C SER A 641 -16.99 23.95 7.04
N ILE A 642 -17.56 22.84 6.57
CA ILE A 642 -17.29 21.50 7.10
C ILE A 642 -15.82 21.11 6.87
N LEU A 643 -15.27 21.39 5.69
CA LEU A 643 -13.85 21.13 5.38
C LEU A 643 -12.90 22.02 6.20
N ALA A 644 -13.26 23.27 6.46
CA ALA A 644 -12.47 24.15 7.30
C ALA A 644 -12.51 23.70 8.77
N LEU A 645 -13.68 23.31 9.26
CA LEU A 645 -13.87 22.78 10.60
C LEU A 645 -13.11 21.47 10.80
N SER A 646 -13.10 20.57 9.81
CA SER A 646 -12.35 19.31 9.92
C SER A 646 -10.85 19.53 10.10
N LEU A 647 -10.27 20.57 9.46
CA LEU A 647 -8.88 20.96 9.71
C LEU A 647 -8.67 21.44 11.15
N ILE A 648 -9.61 22.20 11.72
CA ILE A 648 -9.48 22.67 13.10
C ILE A 648 -9.62 21.51 14.09
N VAL A 649 -10.60 20.62 13.88
CA VAL A 649 -10.84 19.44 14.73
C VAL A 649 -9.65 18.49 14.72
N LEU A 650 -9.08 18.20 13.55
CA LEU A 650 -7.86 17.38 13.45
C LEU A 650 -6.66 17.97 14.16
N CYS A 651 -6.67 19.28 14.44
CA CYS A 651 -5.61 19.93 15.21
C CYS A 651 -5.74 19.67 16.71
N ILE A 652 -6.99 19.67 17.19
CA ILE A 652 -7.30 19.49 18.62
C ILE A 652 -7.15 18.00 18.97
N ASP A 653 -7.73 17.12 18.14
CA ASP A 653 -7.75 15.68 18.38
C ASP A 653 -7.05 14.91 17.22
N PRO A 654 -5.71 14.94 17.14
CA PRO A 654 -4.97 14.18 16.12
C PRO A 654 -5.04 12.67 16.33
N MET A 655 -5.55 12.22 17.49
CA MET A 655 -5.50 10.85 17.97
C MET A 655 -6.17 9.85 17.03
N LEU A 656 -7.33 10.20 16.46
CA LEU A 656 -8.10 9.27 15.61
C LEU A 656 -7.31 8.87 14.35
N ALA A 657 -6.79 9.89 13.64
CA ALA A 657 -6.01 9.68 12.41
C ALA A 657 -4.68 8.96 12.71
N TYR A 658 -4.05 9.30 13.83
CA TYR A 658 -2.80 8.68 14.26
C TYR A 658 -2.96 7.20 14.63
N LEU A 659 -3.97 6.86 15.44
CA LEU A 659 -4.25 5.49 15.88
C LEU A 659 -4.66 4.57 14.73
N LEU A 660 -5.44 5.09 13.77
CA LEU A 660 -5.89 4.31 12.61
C LEU A 660 -4.68 3.75 11.86
N PHE A 661 -3.67 4.59 11.58
CA PHE A 661 -2.46 4.13 10.90
C PHE A 661 -1.44 3.45 11.81
N TYR A 662 -1.45 3.72 13.12
CA TYR A 662 -0.67 2.93 14.08
C TYR A 662 -1.06 1.45 14.03
N LYS A 663 -2.37 1.19 14.19
CA LYS A 663 -2.91 -0.17 14.13
C LYS A 663 -2.71 -0.80 12.75
N ALA A 664 -2.86 0.01 11.70
CA ALA A 664 -2.69 -0.47 10.34
C ALA A 664 -1.26 -0.92 10.04
N VAL A 665 -0.26 -0.17 10.49
CA VAL A 665 1.14 -0.50 10.24
C VAL A 665 1.63 -1.67 11.09
N LEU A 666 1.10 -1.84 12.30
CA LEU A 666 1.45 -2.97 13.19
C LEU A 666 0.87 -4.32 12.75
N LEU A 667 -0.22 -4.33 12.00
CA LEU A 667 -0.92 -5.53 11.53
C LEU A 667 -0.57 -5.89 10.08
N ILE A 668 0.45 -5.23 9.50
CA ILE A 668 1.15 -5.68 8.30
C ILE A 668 2.15 -6.73 8.75
#